data_AF-A0A926Z9Q6-F1
#
_entry.id   AF-A0A926Z9Q6-F1
#
_cell.length_a   1.000
_cell.length_b   1.000
_cell.length_c   1.000
_cell.angle_alpha   90.00
_cell.angle_beta   90.00
_cell.angle_gamma   90.00
#
_symmetry.space_group_name_H-M   'P 1'
#
loop_
_entity.id
_entity.type
_entity.pdbx_description
1 polymer ?
#
loop_
_entity_poly.entity_id
_entity_poly.type
_entity_poly.pdbx_seq_one_letter_code
_entity_poly.pdbx_strand_id
1 'polypeptide(L)'
;MAFFPNDPLFPDQWYLRNRGQALSTGQPGGRVGEDINVLPAWNLGLTGQGVLMAFVDDGVEIGHPDLAPNYRAAFSYDFNDEDSTPQARQANEDWHGTSVAGIAAGRGGNGGGITGIAPYASFAALRLTAADTTDEQEARALNYRFQAIAIYNNSWGPPDRAQLQAPGPLLRAALSRGVTYGRGGLGSIYVWAAGNGREQEDNANFDGYTNSRYVISVAALDHKGQFSPYSEPGACILVSAYGDDYITGIATTDLLGNSGYNPDIGFSTAPNYSNHNYTNNFNGTSAATPMVSGVVALMLQANPNLTWRDVQHILVQTARQNDPANEDWQLNGAGHLINHNYGFGVVNAGAAVQRAQTWQRVAREVSFRSPVLLENRSIFDNGTALSSTFTLEDNVRIERVELVFDADHAQSSDLQIELFSPDGTPSILAPAGFRPNQGTYNNWAFTSTRHWDEQAAGTWTLQVRDQMSLNEGVWNSWQLRVYGTRTFLATDRADTLRGSARIDAIAGKEGNDILYGLAGRDRLLGGTGADTLSGGLGGDRLYGSFSTDILSGGDGNDSLYGEQGNDKLRGGNGHDLLVGSTGADTLVGGAGADIFKLERFLSPDRILDFADGIDRLGISPTLQTANFSFTDQSNGTMIRLGGQKLAFLVGIQSSQISGADFTAYSPST
;
A
#
# COMPACT_ATOMS: atom_id res chain seq x y z
N MET A 1 14.97 -6.24 29.59
CA MET A 1 14.55 -7.61 29.98
C MET A 1 13.36 -7.98 29.10
N ALA A 2 13.23 -9.26 28.73
CA ALA A 2 12.03 -9.74 28.06
C ALA A 2 10.81 -9.52 28.97
N PHE A 3 9.71 -9.01 28.41
CA PHE A 3 8.46 -8.82 29.15
C PHE A 3 7.70 -10.15 29.18
N PHE A 4 7.25 -10.55 30.36
CA PHE A 4 6.31 -11.65 30.55
C PHE A 4 5.25 -11.23 31.57
N PRO A 5 3.95 -11.29 31.23
CA PRO A 5 2.86 -10.89 32.13
C PRO A 5 2.87 -11.66 33.45
N ASN A 6 2.57 -10.96 34.55
CA ASN A 6 2.32 -11.57 35.87
C ASN A 6 0.85 -11.42 36.30
N ASP A 7 0.02 -11.01 35.35
CA ASP A 7 -1.36 -10.56 35.54
C ASP A 7 -2.29 -11.78 35.70
N PRO A 8 -3.20 -11.80 36.71
CA PRO A 8 -4.00 -12.98 37.05
C PRO A 8 -4.87 -13.55 35.93
N LEU A 9 -5.34 -12.71 35.00
CA LEU A 9 -6.19 -13.12 33.88
C LEU A 9 -5.40 -13.42 32.60
N PHE A 10 -4.09 -13.24 32.57
CA PHE A 10 -3.26 -13.62 31.41
C PHE A 10 -3.45 -15.09 30.96
N PRO A 11 -3.66 -16.09 31.85
CA PRO A 11 -3.99 -17.45 31.43
C PRO A 11 -5.27 -17.55 30.58
N ASP A 12 -6.24 -16.67 30.80
CA ASP A 12 -7.52 -16.64 30.08
C ASP A 12 -7.46 -15.81 28.79
N GLN A 13 -6.43 -14.97 28.63
CA GLN A 13 -6.15 -14.22 27.39
C GLN A 13 -5.55 -15.12 26.31
N TRP A 14 -6.33 -16.12 25.88
CA TRP A 14 -5.92 -17.12 24.90
C TRP A 14 -5.44 -16.52 23.58
N TYR A 15 -6.01 -15.39 23.16
CA TYR A 15 -5.59 -14.65 21.96
C TYR A 15 -4.15 -14.12 22.03
N LEU A 16 -3.55 -14.00 23.22
CA LEU A 16 -2.13 -13.67 23.43
C LEU A 16 -1.24 -14.92 23.45
N ARG A 17 -1.79 -16.04 23.95
CA ARG A 17 -1.09 -17.32 24.08
C ARG A 17 -2.09 -18.48 24.20
N ASN A 18 -2.34 -19.16 23.09
CA ASN A 18 -3.26 -20.28 23.04
C ASN A 18 -2.51 -21.61 23.15
N ARG A 19 -2.65 -22.24 24.33
CA ARG A 19 -2.11 -23.57 24.66
C ARG A 19 -3.23 -24.63 24.70
N GLY A 20 -4.41 -24.30 24.19
CA GLY A 20 -5.62 -25.13 24.33
C GLY A 20 -6.19 -25.12 25.75
N GLN A 21 -5.93 -24.05 26.51
CA GLN A 21 -6.44 -23.92 27.87
C GLN A 21 -7.94 -23.60 27.88
N ALA A 22 -8.68 -24.24 28.79
CA ALA A 22 -10.00 -23.76 29.19
C ALA A 22 -9.84 -22.46 30.01
N LEU A 23 -10.86 -21.60 29.98
CA LEU A 23 -10.86 -20.37 30.76
C LEU A 23 -11.23 -20.65 32.21
N SER A 24 -10.80 -19.76 33.11
CA SER A 24 -11.08 -19.88 34.55
C SER A 24 -12.57 -19.84 34.89
N THR A 25 -13.39 -19.31 33.98
CA THR A 25 -14.85 -19.23 34.03
C THR A 25 -15.57 -20.50 33.52
N GLY A 26 -14.84 -21.50 33.03
CA GLY A 26 -15.36 -22.83 32.65
C GLY A 26 -15.55 -23.06 31.14
N GLN A 27 -15.27 -22.06 30.31
CA GLN A 27 -15.37 -22.12 28.85
C GLN A 27 -14.28 -23.04 28.27
N PRO A 28 -14.57 -23.77 27.17
CA PRO A 28 -13.61 -24.68 26.55
C PRO A 28 -12.41 -23.94 25.96
N GLY A 29 -11.30 -24.67 25.81
CA GLY A 29 -10.10 -24.14 25.15
C GLY A 29 -10.13 -24.27 23.63
N GLY A 30 -9.31 -23.44 22.98
CA GLY A 30 -9.17 -23.40 21.53
C GLY A 30 -8.08 -24.26 20.94
N ARG A 31 -7.83 -24.03 19.64
CA ARG A 31 -6.77 -24.73 18.92
C ARG A 31 -5.42 -24.12 19.30
N VAL A 32 -4.49 -24.97 19.74
CA VAL A 32 -3.12 -24.55 20.10
C VAL A 32 -2.49 -23.77 18.95
N GLY A 33 -1.90 -22.61 19.26
CA GLY A 33 -1.27 -21.72 18.28
C GLY A 33 -2.21 -20.80 17.52
N GLU A 34 -3.53 -20.90 17.75
CA GLU A 34 -4.48 -19.87 17.33
C GLU A 34 -4.46 -18.72 18.35
N ASP A 35 -3.39 -17.93 18.26
CA ASP A 35 -3.15 -16.67 18.94
C ASP A 35 -2.39 -15.69 18.01
N ILE A 36 -2.27 -14.43 18.41
CA ILE A 36 -1.60 -13.39 17.59
C ILE A 36 -0.06 -13.50 17.59
N ASN A 37 0.51 -14.52 18.25
CA ASN A 37 1.94 -14.76 18.37
C ASN A 37 2.73 -13.53 18.88
N VAL A 38 2.30 -12.96 20.02
CA VAL A 38 2.89 -11.73 20.61
C VAL A 38 4.18 -11.96 21.40
N LEU A 39 4.36 -13.16 21.96
CA LEU A 39 5.51 -13.44 22.84
C LEU A 39 6.87 -13.17 22.18
N PRO A 40 7.12 -13.49 20.89
CA PRO A 40 8.39 -13.14 20.25
C PRO A 40 8.65 -11.62 20.23
N ALA A 41 7.62 -10.79 20.08
CA ALA A 41 7.77 -9.33 20.13
C ALA A 41 8.14 -8.85 21.54
N TRP A 42 7.46 -9.36 22.58
CA TRP A 42 7.78 -9.04 23.97
C TRP A 42 9.17 -9.55 24.39
N ASN A 43 9.63 -10.67 23.84
CA ASN A 43 10.98 -11.19 24.04
C ASN A 43 12.06 -10.27 23.44
N LEU A 44 11.73 -9.52 22.38
CA LEU A 44 12.58 -8.47 21.82
C LEU A 44 12.51 -7.16 22.63
N GLY A 45 11.73 -7.09 23.71
CA GLY A 45 11.54 -5.89 24.52
C GLY A 45 10.59 -4.87 23.87
N LEU A 46 9.82 -5.28 22.86
CA LEU A 46 8.82 -4.45 22.22
C LEU A 46 7.50 -4.62 22.95
N THR A 47 6.99 -3.56 23.57
CA THR A 47 5.77 -3.54 24.40
C THR A 47 4.85 -2.35 24.06
N GLY A 48 5.12 -1.65 22.96
CA GLY A 48 4.40 -0.45 22.51
C GLY A 48 4.94 0.86 23.10
N GLN A 49 6.03 0.81 23.88
CA GLN A 49 6.57 1.99 24.55
C GLN A 49 6.91 3.10 23.54
N GLY A 50 6.46 4.32 23.83
CA GLY A 50 6.70 5.49 22.99
C GLY A 50 5.66 5.70 21.88
N VAL A 51 4.72 4.77 21.71
CA VAL A 51 3.60 4.91 20.77
C VAL A 51 2.36 5.43 21.50
N LEU A 52 1.65 6.37 20.86
CA LEU A 52 0.37 6.91 21.33
C LEU A 52 -0.75 6.46 20.40
N MET A 53 -1.72 5.73 20.94
CA MET A 53 -2.93 5.29 20.23
C MET A 53 -4.14 6.15 20.64
N ALA A 54 -5.19 6.17 19.82
CA ALA A 54 -6.50 6.69 20.19
C ALA A 54 -7.54 5.57 20.08
N PHE A 55 -8.40 5.47 21.09
CA PHE A 55 -9.62 4.69 21.03
C PHE A 55 -10.77 5.66 20.78
N VAL A 56 -11.33 5.61 19.57
CA VAL A 56 -12.45 6.44 19.13
C VAL A 56 -13.72 5.62 19.32
N ASP A 57 -14.44 5.89 20.41
CA ASP A 57 -15.50 5.00 20.91
C ASP A 57 -16.46 5.74 21.86
N ASP A 58 -17.22 5.03 22.69
CA ASP A 58 -18.21 5.58 23.65
C ASP A 58 -17.57 6.18 24.92
N GLY A 59 -16.25 6.12 25.03
CA GLY A 59 -15.49 6.61 26.18
C GLY A 59 -14.60 5.52 26.76
N VAL A 60 -13.82 5.87 27.77
CA VAL A 60 -12.99 4.91 28.50
C VAL A 60 -13.10 5.18 29.99
N GLU A 61 -13.18 4.14 30.80
CA GLU A 61 -13.05 4.20 32.26
C GLU A 61 -11.60 4.57 32.63
N ILE A 62 -11.27 5.87 32.57
CA ILE A 62 -9.88 6.34 32.68
C ILE A 62 -9.26 6.08 34.06
N GLY A 63 -10.09 5.82 35.07
CA GLY A 63 -9.69 5.40 36.42
C GLY A 63 -9.41 3.91 36.58
N HIS A 64 -9.67 3.09 35.55
CA HIS A 64 -9.47 1.65 35.63
C HIS A 64 -7.98 1.31 35.93
N PRO A 65 -7.66 0.46 36.93
CA PRO A 65 -6.27 0.18 37.34
C PRO A 65 -5.33 -0.30 36.21
N ASP A 66 -5.87 -1.05 35.24
CA ASP A 66 -5.12 -1.52 34.07
C ASP A 66 -5.08 -0.52 32.91
N LEU A 67 -5.77 0.62 33.00
CA LEU A 67 -5.81 1.63 31.93
C LEU A 67 -5.16 2.95 32.35
N ALA A 68 -5.41 3.39 33.59
CA ALA A 68 -4.94 4.67 34.13
C ALA A 68 -3.43 4.93 33.94
N PRO A 69 -2.52 3.94 34.10
CA PRO A 69 -1.09 4.17 33.88
C PRO A 69 -0.72 4.56 32.44
N ASN A 70 -1.51 4.11 31.46
CA ASN A 70 -1.26 4.31 30.04
C ASN A 70 -2.09 5.45 29.43
N TYR A 71 -3.16 5.89 30.11
CA TYR A 71 -4.00 7.00 29.70
C TYR A 71 -3.26 8.35 29.64
N ARG A 72 -3.59 9.18 28.65
CA ARG A 72 -3.04 10.53 28.47
C ARG A 72 -4.15 11.56 28.25
N ALA A 73 -4.52 12.26 29.33
CA ALA A 73 -5.52 13.32 29.33
C ALA A 73 -5.26 14.42 28.28
N ALA A 74 -4.00 14.86 28.12
CA ALA A 74 -3.64 15.94 27.19
C ALA A 74 -3.93 15.64 25.71
N PHE A 75 -4.14 14.36 25.36
CA PHE A 75 -4.43 13.90 24.01
C PHE A 75 -5.84 13.33 23.86
N SER A 76 -6.65 13.43 24.91
CA SER A 76 -8.00 12.88 24.95
C SER A 76 -9.07 13.97 24.83
N TYR A 77 -10.30 13.59 24.48
CA TYR A 77 -11.40 14.54 24.28
C TYR A 77 -12.76 13.85 24.30
N ASP A 78 -13.80 14.54 24.76
CA ASP A 78 -15.20 14.15 24.62
C ASP A 78 -15.85 15.01 23.53
N PHE A 79 -16.15 14.38 22.39
CA PHE A 79 -16.82 15.01 21.25
C PHE A 79 -18.34 15.05 21.39
N ASN A 80 -18.92 14.27 22.29
CA ASN A 80 -20.36 14.28 22.56
C ASN A 80 -20.74 15.49 23.43
N ASP A 81 -19.92 15.81 24.44
CA ASP A 81 -20.16 16.91 25.38
C ASP A 81 -19.25 18.14 25.18
N GLU A 82 -18.35 18.06 24.18
CA GLU A 82 -17.37 19.10 23.83
C GLU A 82 -16.45 19.52 24.99
N ASP A 83 -15.92 18.55 25.73
CA ASP A 83 -15.00 18.79 26.85
C ASP A 83 -13.77 17.86 26.85
N SER A 84 -12.91 17.99 27.87
CA SER A 84 -11.67 17.22 27.98
C SER A 84 -11.80 15.91 28.77
N THR A 85 -13.02 15.48 29.10
CA THR A 85 -13.31 14.34 29.98
C THR A 85 -13.96 13.18 29.23
N PRO A 86 -13.18 12.31 28.58
CA PRO A 86 -13.69 11.18 27.79
C PRO A 86 -14.16 9.99 28.67
N GLN A 87 -14.57 10.27 29.91
CA GLN A 87 -14.91 9.27 30.90
C GLN A 87 -16.17 8.53 30.45
N ALA A 88 -16.07 7.20 30.38
CA ALA A 88 -17.22 6.33 30.18
C ALA A 88 -18.28 6.56 31.26
N ARG A 89 -19.55 6.69 30.85
CA ARG A 89 -20.67 6.95 31.75
C ARG A 89 -21.55 5.73 31.87
N GLN A 90 -21.64 5.18 33.08
CA GLN A 90 -22.51 4.03 33.39
C GLN A 90 -23.98 4.29 33.03
N ALA A 91 -24.46 5.53 33.20
CA ALA A 91 -25.85 5.91 32.88
C ALA A 91 -26.17 5.87 31.38
N ASN A 92 -25.15 5.89 30.53
CA ASN A 92 -25.27 5.88 29.07
C ASN A 92 -24.90 4.52 28.46
N GLU A 93 -24.57 3.53 29.29
CA GLU A 93 -24.12 2.21 28.81
C GLU A 93 -22.79 2.26 28.01
N ASP A 94 -21.94 3.24 28.31
CA ASP A 94 -20.65 3.50 27.63
C ASP A 94 -19.52 2.50 28.03
N TRP A 95 -19.73 1.18 27.90
CA TRP A 95 -18.75 0.18 28.32
C TRP A 95 -17.83 -0.31 27.19
N HIS A 96 -18.16 -0.06 25.93
CA HIS A 96 -17.50 -0.67 24.77
C HIS A 96 -16.03 -0.23 24.64
N GLY A 97 -15.77 1.08 24.68
CA GLY A 97 -14.43 1.63 24.52
C GLY A 97 -13.46 1.24 25.64
N THR A 98 -13.97 0.97 26.85
CA THR A 98 -13.16 0.45 27.96
C THR A 98 -12.62 -0.95 27.66
N SER A 99 -13.46 -1.85 27.15
CA SER A 99 -13.08 -3.20 26.74
C SER A 99 -12.11 -3.19 25.55
N VAL A 100 -12.35 -2.33 24.56
CA VAL A 100 -11.47 -2.12 23.41
C VAL A 100 -10.08 -1.66 23.85
N ALA A 101 -10.01 -0.68 24.77
CA ALA A 101 -8.75 -0.14 25.26
C ALA A 101 -7.90 -1.18 26.01
N GLY A 102 -8.55 -2.05 26.79
CA GLY A 102 -7.88 -3.12 27.53
C GLY A 102 -7.10 -4.10 26.65
N ILE A 103 -7.70 -4.52 25.53
CA ILE A 103 -7.09 -5.48 24.59
C ILE A 103 -5.77 -4.94 24.02
N ALA A 104 -5.78 -3.69 23.58
CA ALA A 104 -4.61 -3.09 22.93
C ALA A 104 -3.59 -2.58 23.95
N ALA A 105 -4.04 -1.87 24.99
CA ALA A 105 -3.19 -1.01 25.84
C ALA A 105 -3.34 -1.26 27.34
N GLY A 106 -3.97 -2.36 27.77
CA GLY A 106 -3.98 -2.78 29.17
C GLY A 106 -2.57 -2.88 29.75
N ARG A 107 -2.33 -2.33 30.93
CA ARG A 107 -1.00 -2.05 31.46
C ARG A 107 -0.07 -3.26 31.52
N GLY A 108 -0.56 -4.41 31.96
CA GLY A 108 0.23 -5.62 32.15
C GLY A 108 1.43 -5.46 33.10
N GLY A 109 1.93 -6.56 33.64
CA GLY A 109 3.09 -6.57 34.54
C GLY A 109 2.87 -5.80 35.84
N ASN A 110 1.63 -5.44 36.19
CA ASN A 110 1.27 -4.69 37.40
C ASN A 110 0.73 -5.62 38.51
N GLY A 111 0.61 -6.92 38.24
CA GLY A 111 0.07 -7.93 39.15
C GLY A 111 -1.45 -7.86 39.32
N GLY A 112 -2.15 -7.13 38.45
CA GLY A 112 -3.60 -6.97 38.44
C GLY A 112 -4.18 -7.39 37.08
N GLY A 113 -5.43 -7.85 37.08
CA GLY A 113 -6.23 -7.99 35.86
C GLY A 113 -5.57 -8.67 34.66
N ILE A 114 -5.47 -7.91 33.57
CA ILE A 114 -5.11 -8.33 32.21
C ILE A 114 -3.82 -7.66 31.73
N THR A 115 -3.27 -8.14 30.62
CA THR A 115 -2.25 -7.40 29.84
C THR A 115 -2.76 -7.06 28.45
N GLY A 116 -2.50 -5.84 27.98
CA GLY A 116 -2.72 -5.49 26.58
C GLY A 116 -1.64 -6.11 25.69
N ILE A 117 -1.85 -6.04 24.37
CA ILE A 117 -0.88 -6.47 23.36
C ILE A 117 0.33 -5.54 23.32
N ALA A 118 0.07 -4.24 23.49
CA ALA A 118 1.06 -3.18 23.62
C ALA A 118 0.98 -2.57 25.04
N PRO A 119 1.40 -3.31 26.09
CA PRO A 119 1.11 -2.97 27.48
C PRO A 119 1.74 -1.65 27.97
N TYR A 120 2.67 -1.08 27.22
CA TYR A 120 3.39 0.15 27.55
C TYR A 120 3.16 1.26 26.51
N ALA A 121 2.29 1.01 25.53
CA ALA A 121 1.77 2.07 24.69
C ALA A 121 0.92 3.02 25.53
N SER A 122 1.06 4.31 25.26
CA SER A 122 0.14 5.29 25.83
C SER A 122 -1.10 5.37 24.97
N PHE A 123 -2.22 5.81 25.52
CA PHE A 123 -3.43 6.02 24.74
C PHE A 123 -4.18 7.30 25.11
N ALA A 124 -4.92 7.79 24.13
CA ALA A 124 -5.96 8.80 24.23
C ALA A 124 -7.33 8.13 24.15
N ALA A 125 -8.29 8.62 24.94
CA ALA A 125 -9.68 8.25 24.81
C ALA A 125 -10.42 9.38 24.08
N LEU A 126 -11.09 9.05 22.98
CA LEU A 126 -11.86 9.99 22.17
C LEU A 126 -13.32 9.53 22.21
N ARG A 127 -14.10 10.11 23.13
CA ARG A 127 -15.52 9.77 23.31
C ARG A 127 -16.33 10.43 22.20
N LEU A 128 -16.92 9.61 21.33
CA LEU A 128 -17.59 10.00 20.10
C LEU A 128 -18.90 9.24 19.90
N THR A 129 -18.90 7.92 20.12
CA THR A 129 -20.04 7.05 19.73
C THR A 129 -21.06 6.84 20.86
N ALA A 130 -20.94 7.58 21.96
CA ALA A 130 -21.91 7.54 23.06
C ALA A 130 -23.24 8.27 22.75
N ALA A 131 -23.33 8.92 21.60
CA ALA A 131 -24.53 9.53 21.04
C ALA A 131 -24.40 9.62 19.51
N ASP A 132 -25.48 9.99 18.83
CA ASP A 132 -25.48 10.21 17.37
C ASP A 132 -24.36 11.19 16.96
N THR A 133 -23.60 10.80 15.94
CA THR A 133 -22.44 11.54 15.44
C THR A 133 -22.81 12.35 14.20
N THR A 134 -22.20 13.53 14.08
CA THR A 134 -22.19 14.30 12.83
C THR A 134 -20.89 14.05 12.05
N ASP A 135 -20.93 14.19 10.72
CA ASP A 135 -19.75 14.10 9.85
C ASP A 135 -18.62 15.06 10.30
N GLU A 136 -18.97 16.23 10.85
CA GLU A 136 -17.98 17.16 11.40
C GLU A 136 -17.30 16.60 12.67
N GLN A 137 -18.06 16.02 13.60
CA GLN A 137 -17.50 15.40 14.81
C GLN A 137 -16.60 14.23 14.46
N GLU A 138 -17.02 13.36 13.55
CA GLU A 138 -16.22 12.22 13.08
C GLU A 138 -14.90 12.69 12.45
N ALA A 139 -14.96 13.68 11.54
CA ALA A 139 -13.79 14.26 10.92
C ALA A 139 -12.82 14.91 11.94
N ARG A 140 -13.37 15.63 12.93
CA ARG A 140 -12.60 16.24 14.01
C ARG A 140 -11.92 15.16 14.87
N ALA A 141 -12.62 14.08 15.22
CA ALA A 141 -12.10 12.99 16.04
C ALA A 141 -10.93 12.28 15.33
N LEU A 142 -11.07 11.91 14.06
CA LEU A 142 -10.02 11.19 13.33
C LEU A 142 -8.77 12.02 13.01
N ASN A 143 -8.83 13.34 13.10
CA ASN A 143 -7.67 14.21 12.95
C ASN A 143 -7.23 14.87 14.27
N TYR A 144 -7.87 14.52 15.39
CA TYR A 144 -7.57 15.09 16.69
C TYR A 144 -6.16 14.72 17.12
N ARG A 145 -5.28 15.72 17.23
CA ARG A 145 -3.87 15.51 17.63
C ARG A 145 -3.12 14.50 16.75
N PHE A 146 -3.50 14.34 15.48
CA PHE A 146 -2.88 13.42 14.50
C PHE A 146 -1.38 13.59 14.21
N GLN A 147 -0.73 14.61 14.79
CA GLN A 147 0.73 14.74 14.75
C GLN A 147 1.40 13.90 15.85
N ALA A 148 0.70 13.69 16.96
CA ALA A 148 1.17 12.91 18.11
C ALA A 148 0.52 11.53 18.17
N ILE A 149 -0.80 11.44 17.95
CA ILE A 149 -1.53 10.18 17.90
C ILE A 149 -1.14 9.46 16.62
N ALA A 150 -0.60 8.24 16.78
CA ALA A 150 -0.10 7.46 15.67
C ALA A 150 -1.16 6.53 15.06
N ILE A 151 -1.97 5.92 15.91
CA ILE A 151 -2.93 4.89 15.55
C ILE A 151 -4.31 5.28 16.08
N TYR A 152 -5.33 5.16 15.24
CA TYR A 152 -6.73 5.36 15.60
C TYR A 152 -7.45 4.02 15.45
N ASN A 153 -7.93 3.49 16.57
CA ASN A 153 -8.75 2.30 16.61
C ASN A 153 -10.22 2.68 16.56
N ASN A 154 -10.97 2.10 15.63
CA ASN A 154 -12.37 2.41 15.40
C ASN A 154 -13.16 1.10 15.29
N SER A 155 -14.18 0.95 16.10
CA SER A 155 -14.99 -0.26 16.17
C SER A 155 -16.48 0.10 16.08
N TRP A 156 -16.79 0.98 15.13
CA TRP A 156 -18.10 1.56 14.87
C TRP A 156 -18.26 1.82 13.37
N GLY A 157 -19.48 2.01 12.89
CA GLY A 157 -19.75 2.23 11.49
C GLY A 157 -21.25 2.38 11.25
N PRO A 158 -21.69 2.30 9.99
CA PRO A 158 -23.09 2.10 9.66
C PRO A 158 -23.66 0.89 10.41
N PRO A 159 -24.96 0.88 10.77
CA PRO A 159 -25.65 -0.35 11.16
C PRO A 159 -25.38 -1.55 10.23
N ASP A 160 -24.98 -2.67 10.82
CA ASP A 160 -24.67 -3.95 10.17
C ASP A 160 -25.95 -4.67 9.66
N ARG A 161 -26.55 -4.15 8.59
CA ARG A 161 -27.84 -4.59 8.04
C ARG A 161 -27.83 -4.63 6.51
N ALA A 162 -26.68 -4.90 5.94
CA ALA A 162 -26.38 -4.93 4.50
C ALA A 162 -26.61 -3.59 3.80
N GLN A 163 -26.29 -2.48 4.47
CA GLN A 163 -26.58 -1.14 3.97
C GLN A 163 -25.42 -0.44 3.26
N LEU A 164 -25.74 0.25 2.17
CA LEU A 164 -24.76 1.02 1.41
C LEU A 164 -24.62 2.43 1.98
N GLN A 165 -23.67 2.63 2.88
CA GLN A 165 -23.49 3.91 3.55
C GLN A 165 -22.05 4.40 3.47
N ALA A 166 -21.87 5.54 2.78
CA ALA A 166 -20.58 6.23 2.76
C ALA A 166 -20.40 7.13 3.99
N PRO A 167 -19.17 7.27 4.53
CA PRO A 167 -18.86 8.34 5.46
C PRO A 167 -19.12 9.69 4.80
N GLY A 168 -19.45 10.72 5.57
CA GLY A 168 -19.68 12.05 5.03
C GLY A 168 -18.43 12.66 4.38
N PRO A 169 -18.59 13.74 3.59
CA PRO A 169 -17.49 14.36 2.86
C PRO A 169 -16.35 14.86 3.76
N LEU A 170 -16.64 15.32 4.98
CA LEU A 170 -15.61 15.81 5.91
C LEU A 170 -14.78 14.67 6.44
N LEU A 171 -15.40 13.55 6.83
CA LEU A 171 -14.68 12.37 7.30
C LEU A 171 -13.80 11.78 6.21
N ARG A 172 -14.29 11.68 4.97
CA ARG A 172 -13.46 11.25 3.82
C ARG A 172 -12.24 12.14 3.63
N ALA A 173 -12.42 13.46 3.76
CA ALA A 173 -11.33 14.42 3.70
C ALA A 173 -10.36 14.26 4.88
N ALA A 174 -10.86 13.98 6.09
CA ALA A 174 -10.06 13.75 7.29
C ALA A 174 -9.21 12.47 7.20
N LEU A 175 -9.74 11.38 6.65
CA LEU A 175 -8.96 10.16 6.39
C LEU A 175 -7.78 10.46 5.44
N SER A 176 -8.06 11.07 4.29
CA SER A 176 -7.04 11.48 3.31
C SER A 176 -6.01 12.44 3.91
N ARG A 177 -6.46 13.45 4.66
CA ARG A 177 -5.61 14.42 5.34
C ARG A 177 -4.72 13.74 6.39
N GLY A 178 -5.26 12.82 7.17
CA GLY A 178 -4.53 12.12 8.22
C GLY A 178 -3.43 11.23 7.66
N VAL A 179 -3.71 10.43 6.63
CA VAL A 179 -2.66 9.60 5.99
C VAL A 179 -1.59 10.44 5.27
N THR A 180 -1.93 11.67 4.86
CA THR A 180 -1.00 12.56 4.16
C THR A 180 -0.10 13.34 5.12
N TYR A 181 -0.68 13.91 6.19
CA TYR A 181 -0.01 14.89 7.04
C TYR A 181 0.19 14.43 8.48
N GLY A 182 -0.51 13.40 8.94
CA GLY A 182 -0.37 12.85 10.29
C GLY A 182 1.04 12.34 10.56
N ARG A 183 1.44 12.28 11.83
CA ARG A 183 2.77 11.82 12.28
C ARG A 183 3.94 12.47 11.51
N GLY A 184 3.90 13.79 11.31
CA GLY A 184 4.95 14.51 10.57
C GLY A 184 5.06 14.10 9.09
N GLY A 185 3.96 13.66 8.47
CA GLY A 185 3.92 13.21 7.08
C GLY A 185 4.16 11.71 6.87
N LEU A 186 4.32 10.92 7.95
CA LEU A 186 4.31 9.45 7.86
C LEU A 186 2.89 8.89 7.67
N GLY A 187 1.88 9.67 8.03
CA GLY A 187 0.47 9.33 7.92
C GLY A 187 -0.08 8.64 9.15
N SER A 188 -1.23 9.11 9.63
CA SER A 188 -2.05 8.42 10.63
C SER A 188 -2.37 7.00 10.16
N ILE A 189 -2.41 6.06 11.11
CA ILE A 189 -2.83 4.69 10.83
C ILE A 189 -4.24 4.51 11.37
N TYR A 190 -5.20 4.21 10.50
CA TYR A 190 -6.58 3.94 10.86
C TYR A 190 -6.82 2.44 10.82
N VAL A 191 -7.25 1.87 11.93
CA VAL A 191 -7.63 0.46 12.05
C VAL A 191 -9.12 0.40 12.35
N TRP A 192 -9.85 -0.43 11.62
CA TRP A 192 -11.31 -0.43 11.63
C TRP A 192 -11.87 -1.85 11.61
N ALA A 193 -12.92 -2.05 12.39
CA ALA A 193 -13.69 -3.29 12.36
C ALA A 193 -14.30 -3.52 10.97
N ALA A 194 -14.35 -4.78 10.51
CA ALA A 194 -14.99 -5.13 9.24
C ALA A 194 -16.52 -5.19 9.33
N GLY A 195 -17.09 -5.27 10.55
CA GLY A 195 -18.53 -5.37 10.78
C GLY A 195 -18.98 -6.74 11.30
N ASN A 196 -20.15 -6.79 11.92
CA ASN A 196 -20.73 -7.97 12.58
C ASN A 196 -22.04 -8.46 11.92
N GLY A 197 -22.32 -8.02 10.69
CA GLY A 197 -23.58 -8.23 9.97
C GLY A 197 -23.69 -9.51 9.14
N ARG A 198 -22.77 -10.48 9.25
CA ARG A 198 -22.78 -11.68 8.39
C ARG A 198 -24.13 -12.42 8.39
N GLU A 199 -24.76 -12.58 9.54
CA GLU A 199 -26.06 -13.27 9.67
C GLU A 199 -27.21 -12.49 9.02
N GLN A 200 -27.01 -11.18 8.75
CA GLN A 200 -27.92 -10.33 7.99
C GLN A 200 -27.52 -10.25 6.50
N GLU A 201 -26.63 -11.14 6.06
CA GLU A 201 -26.03 -11.12 4.73
C GLU A 201 -25.32 -9.78 4.44
N ASP A 202 -24.63 -9.18 5.40
CA ASP A 202 -23.83 -7.97 5.16
C ASP A 202 -22.45 -8.29 4.54
N ASN A 203 -21.77 -7.25 4.05
CA ASN A 203 -20.45 -7.30 3.47
C ASN A 203 -19.68 -6.01 3.78
N ALA A 204 -18.43 -6.17 4.21
CA ALA A 204 -17.55 -5.07 4.60
C ALA A 204 -17.29 -4.05 3.47
N ASN A 205 -17.54 -4.41 2.20
CA ASN A 205 -17.47 -3.49 1.08
C ASN A 205 -18.65 -2.50 0.98
N PHE A 206 -19.75 -2.70 1.71
CA PHE A 206 -20.91 -1.81 1.76
C PHE A 206 -20.80 -0.72 2.84
N ASP A 207 -19.97 -0.97 3.86
CA ASP A 207 -19.56 0.03 4.83
C ASP A 207 -18.42 0.91 4.25
N GLY A 208 -18.73 2.15 3.88
CA GLY A 208 -17.76 3.08 3.31
C GLY A 208 -16.62 3.51 4.26
N TYR A 209 -16.71 3.20 5.55
CA TYR A 209 -15.67 3.48 6.54
C TYR A 209 -14.58 2.40 6.44
N THR A 210 -14.95 1.13 6.65
CA THR A 210 -14.03 -0.01 6.55
C THR A 210 -13.57 -0.28 5.12
N ASN A 211 -14.42 -0.01 4.13
CA ASN A 211 -14.11 -0.09 2.69
C ASN A 211 -13.15 1.02 2.22
N SER A 212 -12.79 2.00 3.06
CA SER A 212 -11.84 3.05 2.66
C SER A 212 -10.45 2.50 2.39
N ARG A 213 -9.82 2.93 1.28
CA ARG A 213 -8.42 2.57 0.97
C ARG A 213 -7.41 2.98 2.04
N TYR A 214 -7.76 3.93 2.89
CA TYR A 214 -6.88 4.48 3.93
C TYR A 214 -6.90 3.66 5.23
N VAL A 215 -7.77 2.66 5.30
CA VAL A 215 -8.11 1.94 6.53
C VAL A 215 -7.60 0.51 6.49
N ILE A 216 -7.03 0.05 7.60
CA ILE A 216 -6.77 -1.37 7.86
C ILE A 216 -8.08 -1.98 8.34
N SER A 217 -8.82 -2.63 7.44
CA SER A 217 -10.06 -3.35 7.76
C SER A 217 -9.74 -4.72 8.37
N VAL A 218 -10.39 -5.03 9.51
CA VAL A 218 -10.07 -6.17 10.38
C VAL A 218 -11.28 -7.09 10.57
N ALA A 219 -11.16 -8.33 10.08
CA ALA A 219 -12.14 -9.40 10.33
C ALA A 219 -11.88 -10.16 11.63
N ALA A 220 -12.90 -10.86 12.12
CA ALA A 220 -12.87 -11.59 13.39
C ALA A 220 -12.84 -13.11 13.20
N LEU A 221 -12.04 -13.75 14.04
CA LEU A 221 -11.92 -15.20 14.15
C LEU A 221 -12.33 -15.73 15.52
N ASP A 222 -12.76 -16.98 15.54
CA ASP A 222 -12.94 -17.74 16.76
C ASP A 222 -11.62 -18.30 17.32
N HIS A 223 -11.71 -18.93 18.49
CA HIS A 223 -10.60 -19.59 19.19
C HIS A 223 -10.03 -20.83 18.48
N LYS A 224 -10.57 -21.22 17.32
CA LYS A 224 -10.12 -22.33 16.47
C LYS A 224 -9.48 -21.84 15.16
N GLY A 225 -9.47 -20.53 14.93
CA GLY A 225 -8.93 -19.88 13.74
C GLY A 225 -9.91 -19.87 12.56
N GLN A 226 -11.19 -20.10 12.78
CA GLN A 226 -12.26 -20.01 11.77
C GLN A 226 -12.91 -18.63 11.85
N PHE A 227 -13.57 -18.16 10.78
CA PHE A 227 -14.28 -16.88 10.85
C PHE A 227 -15.37 -16.96 11.93
N SER A 228 -15.52 -15.89 12.69
CA SER A 228 -16.62 -15.81 13.66
C SER A 228 -17.97 -15.73 12.93
N PRO A 229 -19.07 -16.28 13.49
CA PRO A 229 -20.38 -16.33 12.83
C PRO A 229 -20.95 -14.98 12.39
N TYR A 230 -20.53 -13.90 13.04
CA TYR A 230 -20.92 -12.52 12.73
C TYR A 230 -19.96 -11.81 11.79
N SER A 231 -18.71 -12.28 11.61
CA SER A 231 -17.68 -11.53 10.88
C SER A 231 -18.02 -11.39 9.41
N GLU A 232 -18.20 -10.15 8.96
CA GLU A 232 -18.51 -9.87 7.56
C GLU A 232 -17.35 -10.26 6.63
N PRO A 233 -17.65 -10.88 5.47
CA PRO A 233 -16.67 -11.03 4.41
C PRO A 233 -16.55 -9.73 3.59
N GLY A 234 -15.47 -9.58 2.82
CA GLY A 234 -15.27 -8.45 1.92
C GLY A 234 -13.90 -8.47 1.25
N ALA A 235 -13.82 -7.93 0.03
CA ALA A 235 -12.56 -7.74 -0.68
C ALA A 235 -11.70 -6.60 -0.09
N CYS A 236 -12.27 -5.72 0.75
CA CYS A 236 -11.56 -4.62 1.40
C CYS A 236 -10.75 -5.04 2.64
N ILE A 237 -11.03 -6.22 3.22
CA ILE A 237 -10.38 -6.73 4.42
C ILE A 237 -8.89 -6.91 4.17
N LEU A 238 -8.06 -6.42 5.09
CA LEU A 238 -6.60 -6.59 5.00
C LEU A 238 -6.14 -7.80 5.80
N VAL A 239 -6.54 -7.89 7.07
CA VAL A 239 -6.10 -8.96 7.98
C VAL A 239 -7.21 -9.34 8.93
N SER A 240 -7.02 -10.45 9.64
CA SER A 240 -7.91 -10.87 10.73
C SER A 240 -7.20 -10.88 12.08
N ALA A 241 -8.00 -10.82 13.13
CA ALA A 241 -7.61 -11.13 14.51
C ALA A 241 -8.77 -11.81 15.24
N TYR A 242 -8.60 -12.09 16.53
CA TYR A 242 -9.54 -12.92 17.28
C TYR A 242 -10.67 -12.08 17.88
N GLY A 243 -11.91 -12.47 17.58
CA GLY A 243 -13.13 -11.84 18.12
C GLY A 243 -14.01 -12.79 18.94
N ASP A 244 -13.74 -14.10 18.94
CA ASP A 244 -14.53 -15.19 19.57
C ASP A 244 -15.80 -15.63 18.79
N ASP A 245 -16.40 -16.76 19.14
CA ASP A 245 -17.65 -17.35 18.57
C ASP A 245 -18.85 -17.31 19.54
N TYR A 246 -18.90 -16.35 20.45
CA TYR A 246 -19.86 -16.23 21.57
C TYR A 246 -19.68 -17.25 22.71
N ILE A 247 -18.70 -18.16 22.59
CA ILE A 247 -18.51 -19.26 23.54
C ILE A 247 -17.34 -19.00 24.48
N THR A 248 -16.15 -18.69 23.96
CA THR A 248 -14.96 -18.60 24.82
C THR A 248 -14.74 -17.20 25.37
N GLY A 249 -15.16 -16.17 24.66
CA GLY A 249 -15.03 -14.79 25.08
C GLY A 249 -13.61 -14.21 24.97
N ILE A 250 -13.53 -12.87 25.03
CA ILE A 250 -12.27 -12.12 25.04
C ILE A 250 -12.07 -11.48 26.40
N ALA A 251 -11.13 -12.02 27.19
CA ALA A 251 -10.76 -11.48 28.49
C ALA A 251 -10.14 -10.08 28.35
N THR A 252 -10.78 -9.05 28.91
CA THR A 252 -10.33 -7.65 28.87
C THR A 252 -10.88 -6.85 30.07
N THR A 253 -10.55 -5.56 30.15
CA THR A 253 -11.07 -4.62 31.14
C THR A 253 -12.54 -4.31 30.91
N ASP A 254 -13.27 -3.95 31.95
CA ASP A 254 -14.65 -3.50 31.90
C ASP A 254 -14.82 -2.24 32.75
N LEU A 255 -16.03 -1.66 32.80
CA LEU A 255 -16.34 -0.59 33.74
C LEU A 255 -16.12 -1.05 35.19
N LEU A 256 -15.80 -0.10 36.07
CA LEU A 256 -15.61 -0.43 37.48
C LEU A 256 -16.93 -0.83 38.16
N GLY A 257 -16.90 -1.90 38.96
CA GLY A 257 -18.05 -2.38 39.70
C GLY A 257 -19.00 -3.23 38.87
N ASN A 258 -20.31 -3.18 39.15
CA ASN A 258 -21.31 -4.06 38.52
C ASN A 258 -21.89 -3.51 37.21
N SER A 259 -21.31 -2.45 36.66
CA SER A 259 -21.71 -1.92 35.34
C SER A 259 -20.92 -2.60 34.23
N GLY A 260 -21.26 -2.32 32.97
CA GLY A 260 -20.60 -2.95 31.84
C GLY A 260 -21.17 -4.33 31.56
N TYR A 261 -20.35 -5.24 31.05
CA TYR A 261 -20.75 -6.60 30.63
C TYR A 261 -21.11 -7.54 31.80
N ASN A 262 -21.36 -7.00 33.00
CA ASN A 262 -21.66 -7.72 34.23
C ASN A 262 -23.12 -7.51 34.71
N PRO A 263 -23.73 -8.53 35.34
CA PRO A 263 -23.59 -9.94 35.01
C PRO A 263 -24.47 -10.25 33.79
N ASP A 264 -23.84 -10.60 32.68
CA ASP A 264 -24.47 -11.24 31.51
C ASP A 264 -25.37 -10.35 30.61
N ILE A 265 -25.11 -9.04 30.51
CA ILE A 265 -25.71 -8.20 29.45
C ILE A 265 -24.96 -8.27 28.11
N GLY A 266 -23.91 -9.08 28.02
CA GLY A 266 -23.13 -9.29 26.79
C GLY A 266 -23.77 -10.29 25.84
N PHE A 267 -23.23 -10.39 24.62
CA PHE A 267 -23.69 -11.35 23.60
C PHE A 267 -23.19 -12.78 23.85
N SER A 268 -22.23 -12.97 24.76
CA SER A 268 -21.73 -14.29 25.13
C SER A 268 -22.67 -14.99 26.12
N THR A 269 -22.89 -16.29 25.92
CA THR A 269 -23.68 -17.14 26.84
C THR A 269 -22.85 -17.64 28.03
N ALA A 270 -21.63 -17.14 28.17
CA ALA A 270 -20.61 -17.73 28.99
C ALA A 270 -20.49 -17.03 30.36
N PRO A 271 -20.13 -17.73 31.45
CA PRO A 271 -20.01 -17.12 32.76
C PRO A 271 -18.92 -16.04 32.79
N ASN A 272 -19.22 -14.91 33.43
CA ASN A 272 -18.29 -13.80 33.59
C ASN A 272 -17.45 -13.91 34.89
N TYR A 273 -16.42 -13.09 35.02
CA TYR A 273 -15.48 -13.08 36.14
C TYR A 273 -16.12 -12.58 37.43
N SER A 274 -15.67 -13.12 38.57
CA SER A 274 -16.09 -12.63 39.90
C SER A 274 -15.62 -11.21 40.21
N ASN A 275 -14.53 -10.77 39.57
CA ASN A 275 -14.10 -9.38 39.62
C ASN A 275 -14.69 -8.65 38.41
N HIS A 276 -15.80 -7.96 38.64
CA HIS A 276 -16.58 -7.27 37.61
C HIS A 276 -15.86 -6.07 36.96
N ASN A 277 -14.67 -5.69 37.40
CA ASN A 277 -13.86 -4.72 36.65
C ASN A 277 -13.29 -5.33 35.34
N TYR A 278 -13.50 -6.62 35.11
CA TYR A 278 -13.02 -7.35 33.95
C TYR A 278 -14.17 -8.15 33.36
N THR A 279 -14.09 -8.38 32.05
CA THR A 279 -15.05 -9.20 31.34
C THR A 279 -14.37 -10.17 30.40
N ASN A 280 -15.01 -11.32 30.17
CA ASN A 280 -14.76 -12.18 29.01
C ASN A 280 -15.95 -12.17 28.03
N ASN A 281 -17.03 -11.43 28.30
CA ASN A 281 -18.21 -11.42 27.44
C ASN A 281 -18.09 -10.46 26.24
N PHE A 282 -17.00 -9.69 26.17
CA PHE A 282 -16.68 -8.87 25.01
C PHE A 282 -16.25 -9.74 23.81
N ASN A 283 -16.74 -9.41 22.62
CA ASN A 283 -16.53 -10.16 21.39
C ASN A 283 -16.72 -9.23 20.17
N GLY A 284 -16.79 -9.79 18.97
CA GLY A 284 -17.03 -9.03 17.75
C GLY A 284 -15.75 -8.70 16.98
N THR A 285 -15.93 -8.16 15.77
CA THR A 285 -14.84 -7.45 15.08
C THR A 285 -14.31 -6.27 15.90
N SER A 286 -15.11 -5.75 16.83
CA SER A 286 -14.70 -4.78 17.85
C SER A 286 -13.64 -5.30 18.82
N ALA A 287 -13.57 -6.61 19.08
CA ALA A 287 -12.50 -7.22 19.87
C ALA A 287 -11.26 -7.56 19.02
N ALA A 288 -11.44 -7.90 17.75
CA ALA A 288 -10.34 -8.18 16.82
C ALA A 288 -9.54 -6.92 16.46
N THR A 289 -10.22 -5.80 16.21
CA THR A 289 -9.63 -4.51 15.79
C THR A 289 -8.51 -3.99 16.73
N PRO A 290 -8.73 -3.89 18.06
CA PRO A 290 -7.69 -3.46 18.99
C PRO A 290 -6.50 -4.41 19.04
N MET A 291 -6.67 -5.67 18.65
CA MET A 291 -5.51 -6.57 18.55
C MET A 291 -4.55 -6.14 17.47
N VAL A 292 -5.08 -5.80 16.29
CA VAL A 292 -4.27 -5.27 15.18
C VAL A 292 -3.65 -3.92 15.57
N SER A 293 -4.41 -3.01 16.21
CA SER A 293 -3.87 -1.74 16.73
C SER A 293 -2.69 -1.95 17.68
N GLY A 294 -2.79 -2.92 18.59
CA GLY A 294 -1.70 -3.31 19.49
C GLY A 294 -0.47 -3.81 18.73
N VAL A 295 -0.64 -4.69 17.74
CA VAL A 295 0.48 -5.18 16.92
C VAL A 295 1.14 -4.04 16.15
N VAL A 296 0.36 -3.14 15.57
CA VAL A 296 0.90 -1.94 14.89
C VAL A 296 1.69 -1.07 15.86
N ALA A 297 1.26 -0.92 17.11
CA ALA A 297 2.05 -0.19 18.11
C ALA A 297 3.40 -0.87 18.40
N LEU A 298 3.45 -2.21 18.43
CA LEU A 298 4.72 -2.94 18.54
C LEU A 298 5.63 -2.70 17.32
N MET A 299 5.06 -2.70 16.11
CA MET A 299 5.79 -2.39 14.87
C MET A 299 6.35 -0.97 14.87
N LEU A 300 5.58 0.01 15.33
CA LEU A 300 6.02 1.41 15.41
C LEU A 300 7.08 1.64 16.48
N GLN A 301 7.06 0.89 17.59
CA GLN A 301 8.19 0.89 18.52
C GLN A 301 9.45 0.30 17.87
N ALA A 302 9.30 -0.78 17.10
CA ALA A 302 10.42 -1.42 16.41
C ALA A 302 11.01 -0.52 15.32
N ASN A 303 10.17 0.24 14.62
CA ASN A 303 10.56 1.19 13.59
C ASN A 303 9.60 2.39 13.55
N PRO A 304 9.95 3.54 14.14
CA PRO A 304 9.07 4.70 14.19
C PRO A 304 8.90 5.41 12.84
N ASN A 305 9.74 5.08 11.84
CA ASN A 305 9.74 5.71 10.52
C ASN A 305 8.78 5.04 9.52
N LEU A 306 8.05 4.00 9.94
CA LEU A 306 7.05 3.35 9.09
C LEU A 306 5.92 4.32 8.75
N THR A 307 5.63 4.45 7.46
CA THR A 307 4.46 5.16 6.96
C THR A 307 3.19 4.31 7.13
N TRP A 308 2.01 4.92 6.95
CA TRP A 308 0.73 4.20 6.95
C TRP A 308 0.65 3.07 5.90
N ARG A 309 1.36 3.22 4.76
CA ARG A 309 1.48 2.18 3.72
C ARG A 309 2.47 1.09 4.11
N ASP A 310 3.63 1.46 4.67
CA ASP A 310 4.63 0.48 5.13
C ASP A 310 4.03 -0.50 6.14
N VAL A 311 3.20 0.00 7.07
CA VAL A 311 2.50 -0.83 8.04
C VAL A 311 1.62 -1.87 7.34
N GLN A 312 0.83 -1.47 6.35
CA GLN A 312 -0.04 -2.40 5.60
C GLN A 312 0.78 -3.45 4.83
N HIS A 313 1.85 -3.04 4.15
CA HIS A 313 2.76 -3.96 3.46
C HIS A 313 3.35 -5.02 4.39
N ILE A 314 3.79 -4.62 5.59
CA ILE A 314 4.32 -5.56 6.58
C ILE A 314 3.23 -6.53 7.03
N LEU A 315 2.01 -6.05 7.31
CA LEU A 315 0.89 -6.90 7.69
C LEU A 315 0.57 -7.94 6.61
N VAL A 316 0.49 -7.52 5.34
CA VAL A 316 0.30 -8.41 4.18
C VAL A 316 1.38 -9.48 4.11
N GLN A 317 2.65 -9.10 4.25
CA GLN A 317 3.78 -10.04 4.14
C GLN A 317 3.96 -10.98 5.34
N THR A 318 3.31 -10.70 6.47
CA THR A 318 3.56 -11.42 7.73
C THR A 318 2.32 -12.09 8.30
N ALA A 319 1.14 -11.85 7.74
CA ALA A 319 -0.08 -12.54 8.11
C ALA A 319 0.08 -14.06 7.95
N ARG A 320 -0.49 -14.81 8.89
CA ARG A 320 -0.47 -16.27 8.92
C ARG A 320 -1.79 -16.79 8.35
N GLN A 321 -1.70 -17.75 7.43
CA GLN A 321 -2.87 -18.49 7.00
C GLN A 321 -3.50 -19.25 8.19
N ASN A 322 -4.76 -18.92 8.49
CA ASN A 322 -5.66 -19.67 9.36
C ASN A 322 -6.62 -20.51 8.51
N ASP A 323 -7.25 -21.50 9.13
CA ASP A 323 -8.27 -22.34 8.49
C ASP A 323 -7.94 -22.73 7.03
N PRO A 324 -6.84 -23.47 6.79
CA PRO A 324 -6.35 -23.75 5.43
C PRO A 324 -7.30 -24.63 4.60
N ALA A 325 -8.37 -25.15 5.20
CA ALA A 325 -9.41 -25.92 4.52
C ALA A 325 -10.53 -25.04 3.93
N ASN A 326 -10.57 -23.74 4.26
CA ASN A 326 -11.54 -22.82 3.68
C ASN A 326 -11.34 -22.70 2.17
N GLU A 327 -12.40 -22.90 1.40
CA GLU A 327 -12.34 -23.00 -0.06
C GLU A 327 -12.06 -21.68 -0.78
N ASP A 328 -12.22 -20.54 -0.12
CA ASP A 328 -11.96 -19.21 -0.70
C ASP A 328 -10.48 -18.79 -0.59
N TRP A 329 -9.63 -19.64 0.02
CA TRP A 329 -8.17 -19.44 -0.05
C TRP A 329 -7.66 -19.69 -1.47
N GLN A 330 -6.95 -18.70 -2.00
CA GLN A 330 -6.24 -18.82 -3.28
C GLN A 330 -4.96 -17.98 -3.26
N LEU A 331 -4.05 -18.27 -4.19
CA LEU A 331 -2.92 -17.40 -4.47
C LEU A 331 -3.35 -16.32 -5.46
N ASN A 332 -2.95 -15.08 -5.17
CA ASN A 332 -3.05 -13.98 -6.13
C ASN A 332 -1.87 -14.04 -7.14
N GLY A 333 -1.86 -13.15 -8.14
CA GLY A 333 -0.83 -13.12 -9.20
C GLY A 333 0.60 -12.88 -8.69
N ALA A 334 0.74 -12.29 -7.50
CA ALA A 334 2.01 -12.04 -6.83
C ALA A 334 2.41 -13.13 -5.83
N GLY A 335 1.61 -14.20 -5.69
CA GLY A 335 1.88 -15.32 -4.80
C GLY A 335 1.47 -15.11 -3.33
N HIS A 336 0.63 -14.11 -3.04
CA HIS A 336 0.04 -13.94 -1.71
C HIS A 336 -1.21 -14.80 -1.55
N LEU A 337 -1.38 -15.41 -0.37
CA LEU A 337 -2.64 -16.07 0.00
C LEU A 337 -3.68 -15.00 0.34
N ILE A 338 -4.86 -15.12 -0.26
CA ILE A 338 -5.98 -14.17 -0.11
C ILE A 338 -7.29 -14.91 0.15
N ASN A 339 -8.18 -14.29 0.92
CA ASN A 339 -9.50 -14.82 1.28
C ASN A 339 -10.45 -13.65 1.67
N HIS A 340 -11.72 -13.69 1.26
CA HIS A 340 -12.69 -12.62 1.55
C HIS A 340 -13.15 -12.64 3.01
N ASN A 341 -13.01 -13.77 3.72
CA ASN A 341 -13.32 -13.89 5.14
C ASN A 341 -12.12 -13.51 6.02
N TYR A 342 -10.90 -13.64 5.49
CA TYR A 342 -9.67 -13.56 6.28
C TYR A 342 -8.67 -12.47 5.84
N GLY A 343 -8.92 -11.80 4.72
CA GLY A 343 -7.91 -10.97 4.06
C GLY A 343 -6.68 -11.80 3.69
N PHE A 344 -5.51 -11.35 4.14
CA PHE A 344 -4.24 -12.10 4.04
C PHE A 344 -4.02 -13.12 5.17
N GLY A 345 -4.96 -13.21 6.13
CA GLY A 345 -4.92 -14.10 7.28
C GLY A 345 -4.71 -13.37 8.61
N VAL A 346 -4.35 -14.12 9.64
CA VAL A 346 -4.22 -13.62 11.02
C VAL A 346 -2.97 -12.78 11.17
N VAL A 347 -3.10 -11.64 11.83
CA VAL A 347 -1.93 -10.85 12.23
C VAL A 347 -0.95 -11.68 13.07
N ASN A 348 0.33 -11.61 12.74
CA ASN A 348 1.40 -12.30 13.46
C ASN A 348 2.38 -11.27 14.04
N ALA A 349 2.21 -10.95 15.32
CA ALA A 349 2.97 -9.88 15.97
C ALA A 349 4.49 -10.11 15.92
N GLY A 350 4.93 -11.34 16.22
CA GLY A 350 6.34 -11.72 16.16
C GLY A 350 6.97 -11.52 14.78
N ALA A 351 6.30 -11.98 13.72
CA ALA A 351 6.78 -11.81 12.35
C ALA A 351 6.73 -10.34 11.91
N ALA A 352 5.66 -9.62 12.24
CA ALA A 352 5.46 -8.23 11.89
C ALA A 352 6.56 -7.32 12.48
N VAL A 353 6.91 -7.48 13.76
CA VAL A 353 7.96 -6.64 14.36
C VAL A 353 9.36 -6.98 13.84
N GLN A 354 9.65 -8.25 13.57
CA GLN A 354 10.92 -8.65 12.97
C GLN A 354 11.07 -8.05 11.56
N ARG A 355 9.98 -8.06 10.79
CA ARG A 355 9.94 -7.44 9.46
C ARG A 355 10.08 -5.91 9.55
N ALA A 356 9.43 -5.27 10.52
CA ALA A 356 9.51 -3.84 10.76
C ALA A 356 10.94 -3.35 11.05
N GLN A 357 11.73 -4.10 11.83
CA GLN A 357 13.11 -3.74 12.19
C GLN A 357 14.05 -3.59 10.98
N THR A 358 13.78 -4.30 9.90
CA THR A 358 14.60 -4.30 8.68
C THR A 358 13.91 -3.65 7.49
N TRP A 359 12.73 -3.08 7.71
CA TRP A 359 11.89 -2.55 6.64
C TRP A 359 12.49 -1.30 6.00
N GLN A 360 12.59 -1.33 4.67
CA GLN A 360 12.86 -0.14 3.86
C GLN A 360 11.54 0.45 3.41
N ARG A 361 11.37 1.76 3.61
CA ARG A 361 10.15 2.47 3.24
C ARG A 361 9.82 2.22 1.77
N VAL A 362 8.55 1.92 1.50
CA VAL A 362 8.05 1.79 0.14
C VAL A 362 8.18 3.11 -0.60
N ALA A 363 8.32 3.04 -1.92
CA ALA A 363 8.38 4.22 -2.76
C ALA A 363 7.09 5.06 -2.62
N ARG A 364 7.18 6.32 -3.05
CA ARG A 364 6.02 7.22 -3.08
C ARG A 364 4.88 6.57 -3.87
N GLU A 365 3.68 6.70 -3.33
CA GLU A 365 2.46 6.22 -3.97
C GLU A 365 2.24 6.90 -5.32
N VAL A 366 1.88 6.10 -6.32
CA VAL A 366 1.33 6.54 -7.59
C VAL A 366 -0.10 6.01 -7.71
N SER A 367 -0.93 6.73 -8.45
CA SER A 367 -2.30 6.31 -8.73
C SER A 367 -2.61 6.43 -10.22
N PHE A 368 -3.25 5.42 -10.76
CA PHE A 368 -3.86 5.44 -12.08
C PHE A 368 -5.39 5.51 -11.96
N ARG A 369 -6.04 6.18 -12.92
CA ARG A 369 -7.50 6.20 -13.04
C ARG A 369 -7.87 6.01 -14.50
N SER A 370 -8.73 5.04 -14.81
CA SER A 370 -9.27 4.90 -16.15
C SER A 370 -10.20 6.07 -16.48
N PRO A 371 -10.49 6.34 -17.76
CA PRO A 371 -11.72 7.03 -18.13
C PRO A 371 -12.94 6.35 -17.48
N VAL A 372 -14.02 7.09 -17.32
CA VAL A 372 -15.32 6.49 -16.98
C VAL A 372 -15.80 5.72 -18.21
N LEU A 373 -15.95 4.41 -18.07
CA LEU A 373 -16.42 3.52 -19.13
C LEU A 373 -17.94 3.50 -19.08
N LEU A 374 -18.56 4.05 -20.12
CA LEU A 374 -20.02 4.10 -20.26
C LEU A 374 -20.51 2.79 -20.86
N GLU A 375 -21.39 2.13 -20.13
CA GLU A 375 -21.94 0.81 -20.50
C GLU A 375 -23.36 0.95 -21.06
N ASN A 376 -24.21 1.71 -20.34
CA ASN A 376 -25.59 2.04 -20.70
C ASN A 376 -26.39 0.85 -21.27
N ARG A 377 -26.29 -0.31 -20.62
CA ARG A 377 -26.91 -1.56 -21.09
C ARG A 377 -27.68 -2.27 -19.98
N SER A 378 -28.77 -2.92 -20.36
CA SER A 378 -29.60 -3.71 -19.46
C SER A 378 -28.81 -4.87 -18.84
N ILE A 379 -29.02 -5.10 -17.56
CA ILE A 379 -28.55 -6.27 -16.83
C ILE A 379 -29.58 -7.39 -17.01
N PHE A 380 -29.12 -8.58 -17.40
CA PHE A 380 -30.02 -9.69 -17.71
C PHE A 380 -30.49 -10.41 -16.44
N ASP A 381 -31.80 -10.51 -16.28
CA ASP A 381 -32.51 -11.21 -15.21
C ASP A 381 -32.47 -12.75 -15.36
N ASN A 382 -31.27 -13.31 -15.59
CA ASN A 382 -31.11 -14.73 -15.92
C ASN A 382 -29.81 -15.37 -15.42
N GLY A 383 -29.08 -14.72 -14.51
CA GLY A 383 -27.80 -15.23 -13.98
C GLY A 383 -26.62 -15.09 -14.94
N THR A 384 -26.82 -14.62 -16.18
CA THR A 384 -25.74 -14.50 -17.16
C THR A 384 -24.90 -13.26 -16.88
N ALA A 385 -23.59 -13.45 -16.80
CA ALA A 385 -22.67 -12.36 -16.55
C ALA A 385 -22.47 -11.47 -17.79
N LEU A 386 -22.61 -10.17 -17.59
CA LEU A 386 -22.12 -9.14 -18.50
C LEU A 386 -20.68 -8.82 -18.16
N SER A 387 -19.81 -8.79 -19.17
CA SER A 387 -18.39 -8.45 -19.02
C SER A 387 -18.07 -7.12 -19.67
N SER A 388 -17.26 -6.30 -19.02
CA SER A 388 -16.59 -5.13 -19.59
C SER A 388 -15.12 -5.17 -19.23
N THR A 389 -14.26 -4.61 -20.09
CA THR A 389 -12.81 -4.66 -19.93
C THR A 389 -12.16 -3.30 -20.07
N PHE A 390 -11.01 -3.15 -19.40
CA PHE A 390 -10.11 -2.02 -19.56
C PHE A 390 -8.67 -2.52 -19.59
N THR A 391 -7.89 -2.07 -20.58
CA THR A 391 -6.47 -2.40 -20.65
C THR A 391 -5.65 -1.23 -20.10
N LEU A 392 -4.92 -1.51 -19.02
CA LEU A 392 -4.03 -0.57 -18.37
C LEU A 392 -2.60 -0.82 -18.85
N GLU A 393 -1.90 0.21 -19.31
CA GLU A 393 -0.52 0.08 -19.81
C GLU A 393 0.55 0.43 -18.75
N ASP A 394 0.16 1.14 -17.69
CA ASP A 394 1.08 1.59 -16.64
C ASP A 394 1.55 0.45 -15.72
N ASN A 395 2.86 0.29 -15.56
CA ASN A 395 3.46 -0.68 -14.62
C ASN A 395 3.41 -0.16 -13.16
N VAL A 396 2.24 -0.30 -12.54
CA VAL A 396 2.03 -0.07 -11.10
C VAL A 396 2.00 -1.41 -10.39
N ARG A 397 2.92 -1.60 -9.43
CA ARG A 397 2.83 -2.68 -8.46
C ARG A 397 1.79 -2.32 -7.42
N ILE A 398 0.72 -3.10 -7.39
CA ILE A 398 -0.54 -2.75 -6.75
C ILE A 398 -0.42 -2.82 -5.23
N GLU A 399 -1.09 -1.89 -4.56
CA GLU A 399 -1.37 -1.95 -3.12
C GLU A 399 -2.89 -1.96 -2.89
N ARG A 400 -3.63 -1.17 -3.67
CA ARG A 400 -5.08 -1.06 -3.56
C ARG A 400 -5.69 -0.85 -4.93
N VAL A 401 -6.86 -1.43 -5.13
CA VAL A 401 -7.71 -1.16 -6.29
C VAL A 401 -9.05 -0.63 -5.78
N GLU A 402 -9.57 0.43 -6.41
CA GLU A 402 -10.95 0.86 -6.22
C GLU A 402 -11.72 0.72 -7.55
N LEU A 403 -12.94 0.22 -7.47
CA LEU A 403 -13.91 0.22 -8.55
C LEU A 403 -15.02 1.20 -8.21
N VAL A 404 -15.12 2.29 -8.97
CA VAL A 404 -16.31 3.15 -8.92
C VAL A 404 -17.36 2.56 -9.83
N PHE A 405 -18.51 2.20 -9.27
CA PHE A 405 -19.57 1.49 -9.95
C PHE A 405 -20.87 2.27 -9.91
N ASP A 406 -21.56 2.33 -11.06
CA ASP A 406 -22.82 3.03 -11.22
C ASP A 406 -23.82 2.13 -11.96
N ALA A 407 -24.94 1.83 -11.31
CA ALA A 407 -26.00 1.00 -11.86
C ALA A 407 -27.34 1.27 -11.20
N ASP A 408 -28.37 1.38 -12.04
CA ASP A 408 -29.75 1.46 -11.60
C ASP A 408 -30.34 0.05 -11.49
N HIS A 409 -30.70 -0.38 -10.28
CA HIS A 409 -31.37 -1.65 -10.04
C HIS A 409 -32.50 -1.45 -9.04
N ALA A 410 -33.68 -2.00 -9.33
CA ALA A 410 -34.79 -1.96 -8.38
C ALA A 410 -34.53 -2.80 -7.12
N GLN A 411 -33.54 -3.69 -7.16
CA GLN A 411 -33.12 -4.56 -6.06
C GLN A 411 -31.61 -4.83 -6.17
N SER A 412 -30.76 -3.88 -5.77
CA SER A 412 -29.30 -3.96 -5.99
C SER A 412 -28.59 -5.11 -5.29
N SER A 413 -29.24 -5.74 -4.30
CA SER A 413 -28.76 -6.95 -3.63
C SER A 413 -28.64 -8.17 -4.55
N ASP A 414 -29.38 -8.16 -5.66
CA ASP A 414 -29.41 -9.26 -6.63
C ASP A 414 -28.14 -9.25 -7.50
N LEU A 415 -27.47 -8.10 -7.56
CA LEU A 415 -26.26 -7.91 -8.35
C LEU A 415 -25.04 -8.51 -7.65
N GLN A 416 -24.41 -9.46 -8.35
CA GLN A 416 -23.05 -9.88 -8.11
C GLN A 416 -22.08 -9.04 -8.95
N ILE A 417 -21.06 -8.47 -8.31
CA ILE A 417 -20.06 -7.61 -8.93
C ILE A 417 -18.68 -8.19 -8.64
N GLU A 418 -17.98 -8.61 -9.68
CA GLU A 418 -16.66 -9.26 -9.60
C GLU A 418 -15.63 -8.59 -10.51
N LEU A 419 -14.50 -8.20 -9.94
CA LEU A 419 -13.38 -7.63 -10.68
C LEU A 419 -12.25 -8.66 -10.78
N PHE A 420 -11.71 -8.83 -11.99
CA PHE A 420 -10.57 -9.68 -12.27
C PHE A 420 -9.37 -8.82 -12.69
N SER A 421 -8.22 -9.04 -12.07
CA SER A 421 -6.95 -8.44 -12.48
C SER A 421 -6.40 -9.11 -13.74
N PRO A 422 -5.35 -8.53 -14.38
CA PRO A 422 -4.69 -9.14 -15.54
C PRO A 422 -4.13 -10.53 -15.28
N ASP A 423 -3.71 -10.82 -14.05
CA ASP A 423 -3.23 -12.14 -13.62
C ASP A 423 -4.37 -13.14 -13.36
N GLY A 424 -5.62 -12.70 -13.49
CA GLY A 424 -6.82 -13.52 -13.31
C GLY A 424 -7.31 -13.59 -11.86
N THR A 425 -6.74 -12.82 -10.94
CA THR A 425 -7.17 -12.81 -9.54
C THR A 425 -8.58 -12.22 -9.40
N PRO A 426 -9.57 -12.97 -8.87
CA PRO A 426 -10.90 -12.45 -8.63
C PRO A 426 -10.99 -11.65 -7.31
N SER A 427 -11.79 -10.60 -7.35
CA SER A 427 -12.30 -9.84 -6.21
C SER A 427 -13.82 -9.77 -6.27
N ILE A 428 -14.50 -10.41 -5.32
CA ILE A 428 -15.96 -10.30 -5.15
C ILE A 428 -16.21 -9.01 -4.37
N LEU A 429 -16.69 -7.98 -5.07
CA LEU A 429 -16.92 -6.64 -4.51
C LEU A 429 -18.33 -6.49 -3.93
N ALA A 430 -19.29 -7.17 -4.55
CA ALA A 430 -20.63 -7.37 -4.04
C ALA A 430 -21.05 -8.81 -4.33
N PRO A 431 -21.31 -9.65 -3.31
CA PRO A 431 -21.88 -10.97 -3.54
C PRO A 431 -23.38 -10.85 -3.90
N ALA A 432 -23.94 -11.84 -4.58
CA ALA A 432 -25.40 -11.98 -4.69
C ALA A 432 -26.02 -12.47 -3.38
N GLY A 433 -27.23 -12.01 -3.03
CA GLY A 433 -27.93 -12.46 -1.83
C GLY A 433 -29.26 -11.75 -1.58
N PHE A 434 -30.05 -12.29 -0.66
CA PHE A 434 -31.33 -11.71 -0.22
C PHE A 434 -31.06 -10.65 0.84
N ARG A 435 -30.53 -9.51 0.41
CA ARG A 435 -30.27 -8.37 1.29
C ARG A 435 -31.44 -7.38 1.22
N PRO A 436 -31.69 -6.58 2.27
CA PRO A 436 -32.57 -5.43 2.17
C PRO A 436 -32.16 -4.57 0.97
N ASN A 437 -33.15 -4.17 0.15
CA ASN A 437 -32.91 -3.33 -1.00
C ASN A 437 -32.18 -2.05 -0.63
N GLN A 438 -31.04 -1.79 -1.26
CA GLN A 438 -30.24 -0.57 -1.04
C GLN A 438 -30.51 0.53 -2.09
N GLY A 439 -31.43 0.30 -3.03
CA GLY A 439 -31.68 1.21 -4.15
C GLY A 439 -30.64 1.02 -5.26
N THR A 440 -30.21 2.11 -5.90
CA THR A 440 -29.25 2.08 -7.03
C THR A 440 -27.81 2.31 -6.54
N TYR A 441 -26.83 1.71 -7.22
CA TYR A 441 -25.43 2.07 -6.99
C TYR A 441 -25.18 3.42 -7.67
N ASN A 442 -24.94 4.47 -6.88
CA ASN A 442 -24.64 5.81 -7.39
C ASN A 442 -23.17 6.14 -7.19
N ASN A 443 -22.36 5.83 -8.20
CA ASN A 443 -20.90 6.00 -8.17
C ASN A 443 -20.25 5.44 -6.88
N TRP A 444 -20.72 4.28 -6.41
CA TRP A 444 -20.18 3.64 -5.22
C TRP A 444 -18.77 3.15 -5.49
N ALA A 445 -17.83 3.46 -4.59
CA ALA A 445 -16.43 3.06 -4.74
C ALA A 445 -16.15 1.82 -3.90
N PHE A 446 -16.12 0.64 -4.52
CA PHE A 446 -15.64 -0.59 -3.89
C PHE A 446 -14.12 -0.61 -3.80
N THR A 447 -13.54 -1.10 -2.71
CA THR A 447 -12.09 -1.29 -2.56
C THR A 447 -11.73 -2.77 -2.48
N SER A 448 -10.65 -3.15 -3.14
CA SER A 448 -10.02 -4.48 -3.00
C SER A 448 -8.56 -4.37 -2.57
N THR A 449 -8.17 -5.23 -1.63
CA THR A 449 -6.78 -5.49 -1.21
C THR A 449 -6.20 -6.74 -1.88
N ARG A 450 -7.03 -7.56 -2.54
CA ARG A 450 -6.66 -8.91 -3.00
C ARG A 450 -5.57 -8.92 -4.09
N HIS A 451 -5.40 -7.81 -4.78
CA HIS A 451 -4.44 -7.66 -5.88
C HIS A 451 -3.06 -7.16 -5.40
N TRP A 452 -2.81 -7.11 -4.08
CA TRP A 452 -1.57 -6.58 -3.52
C TRP A 452 -0.33 -7.24 -4.14
N ASP A 453 0.66 -6.41 -4.48
CA ASP A 453 1.90 -6.73 -5.18
C ASP A 453 1.80 -7.27 -6.61
N GLU A 454 0.60 -7.49 -7.16
CA GLU A 454 0.43 -7.81 -8.58
C GLU A 454 0.86 -6.64 -9.47
N GLN A 455 1.10 -6.92 -10.74
CA GLN A 455 1.30 -5.87 -11.74
C GLN A 455 -0.03 -5.43 -12.31
N ALA A 456 -0.25 -4.11 -12.33
CA ALA A 456 -1.51 -3.54 -12.82
C ALA A 456 -1.66 -3.61 -14.34
N ALA A 457 -0.56 -3.70 -15.08
CA ALA A 457 -0.56 -3.66 -16.52
C ALA A 457 -1.24 -4.90 -17.12
N GLY A 458 -2.11 -4.67 -18.10
CA GLY A 458 -2.90 -5.69 -18.78
C GLY A 458 -4.40 -5.46 -18.68
N THR A 459 -5.16 -6.50 -19.03
CA THR A 459 -6.63 -6.42 -19.15
C THR A 459 -7.31 -6.69 -17.82
N TRP A 460 -7.94 -5.67 -17.27
CA TRP A 460 -8.90 -5.78 -16.18
C TRP A 460 -10.27 -6.13 -16.73
N THR A 461 -10.98 -7.04 -16.06
CA THR A 461 -12.33 -7.47 -16.46
C THR A 461 -13.29 -7.28 -15.30
N LEU A 462 -14.35 -6.52 -15.51
CA LEU A 462 -15.48 -6.40 -14.60
C LEU A 462 -16.63 -7.29 -15.09
N GLN A 463 -17.13 -8.14 -14.21
CA GLN A 463 -18.31 -8.97 -14.43
C GLN A 463 -19.45 -8.52 -13.52
N VAL A 464 -20.61 -8.29 -14.11
CA VAL A 464 -21.86 -7.96 -13.41
C VAL A 464 -22.89 -9.00 -13.79
N ARG A 465 -23.53 -9.61 -12.79
CA ARG A 465 -24.55 -10.65 -12.99
C ARG A 465 -25.71 -10.35 -12.05
N ASP A 466 -26.93 -10.46 -12.56
CA ASP A 466 -28.11 -10.52 -11.71
C ASP A 466 -28.45 -11.99 -11.45
N GLN A 467 -28.36 -12.42 -10.19
CA GLN A 467 -28.52 -13.81 -9.78
C GLN A 467 -29.97 -14.16 -9.38
N MET A 468 -30.87 -13.19 -9.28
CA MET A 468 -32.23 -13.40 -8.76
C MET A 468 -33.26 -12.95 -9.79
N SER A 469 -34.19 -13.85 -10.14
CA SER A 469 -35.27 -13.52 -11.07
C SER A 469 -36.17 -12.41 -10.52
N LEU A 470 -36.64 -11.47 -11.37
CA LEU A 470 -37.82 -10.58 -11.30
C LEU A 470 -37.52 -9.09 -11.53
N ASN A 471 -36.27 -8.65 -11.41
CA ASN A 471 -35.92 -7.24 -11.33
C ASN A 471 -34.83 -6.89 -12.35
N GLU A 472 -35.19 -6.32 -13.49
CA GLU A 472 -34.16 -5.82 -14.43
C GLU A 472 -33.54 -4.50 -13.93
N GLY A 473 -32.28 -4.27 -14.29
CA GLY A 473 -31.59 -2.99 -14.09
C GLY A 473 -30.75 -2.55 -15.27
N VAL A 474 -30.06 -1.43 -15.12
CA VAL A 474 -29.17 -0.84 -16.12
C VAL A 474 -27.79 -0.66 -15.50
N TRP A 475 -26.78 -1.24 -16.15
CA TRP A 475 -25.40 -0.93 -15.84
C TRP A 475 -25.01 0.35 -16.58
N ASN A 476 -24.81 1.43 -15.83
CA ASN A 476 -24.57 2.76 -16.37
C ASN A 476 -23.10 2.95 -16.71
N SER A 477 -22.21 2.80 -15.72
CA SER A 477 -20.78 3.01 -15.92
C SER A 477 -19.91 2.35 -14.86
N TRP A 478 -18.60 2.34 -15.12
CA TRP A 478 -17.59 2.06 -14.10
C TRP A 478 -16.27 2.78 -14.36
N GLN A 479 -15.46 2.97 -13.31
CA GLN A 479 -14.10 3.50 -13.39
C GLN A 479 -13.17 2.67 -12.50
N LEU A 480 -12.05 2.25 -13.08
CA LEU A 480 -10.96 1.60 -12.35
C LEU A 480 -10.01 2.64 -11.77
N ARG A 481 -9.62 2.46 -10.51
CA ARG A 481 -8.54 3.22 -9.88
C ARG A 481 -7.55 2.25 -9.27
N VAL A 482 -6.28 2.38 -9.64
CA VAL A 482 -5.21 1.52 -9.14
C VAL A 482 -4.20 2.38 -8.39
N TYR A 483 -3.75 1.91 -7.25
CA TYR A 483 -2.82 2.63 -6.40
C TYR A 483 -1.72 1.69 -5.95
N GLY A 484 -0.49 2.21 -5.93
CA GLY A 484 0.66 1.42 -5.53
C GLY A 484 1.97 2.14 -5.77
N THR A 485 3.00 1.38 -6.13
CA THR A 485 4.31 1.94 -6.48
C THR A 485 4.62 1.69 -7.95
N ARG A 486 5.32 2.63 -8.60
CA ARG A 486 5.84 2.39 -9.95
C ARG A 486 7.00 1.41 -9.83
N THR A 487 6.95 0.29 -10.54
CA THR A 487 8.09 -0.63 -10.60
C THR A 487 8.89 -0.38 -11.85
N PHE A 488 10.11 0.13 -11.68
CA PHE A 488 11.19 -0.02 -12.66
C PHE A 488 11.95 -1.32 -12.36
N LEU A 489 11.24 -2.42 -12.13
CA LEU A 489 11.90 -3.68 -11.78
C LEU A 489 12.34 -4.38 -13.05
N ALA A 490 13.54 -4.02 -13.50
CA ALA A 490 14.35 -4.87 -14.37
C ALA A 490 14.60 -6.24 -13.72
N THR A 491 14.58 -7.27 -14.55
CA THR A 491 15.01 -8.63 -14.30
C THR A 491 16.39 -8.85 -14.92
N ASP A 492 16.88 -10.10 -14.95
CA ASP A 492 18.10 -10.46 -15.68
C ASP A 492 17.76 -11.01 -17.09
N ARG A 493 16.58 -10.65 -17.61
CA ARG A 493 16.07 -11.04 -18.93
C ARG A 493 15.76 -9.77 -19.73
N ALA A 494 15.60 -9.92 -21.04
CA ALA A 494 15.12 -8.85 -21.91
C ALA A 494 13.79 -8.26 -21.41
N ASP A 495 13.84 -6.99 -21.02
CA ASP A 495 12.74 -6.23 -20.45
C ASP A 495 12.31 -5.07 -21.36
N THR A 496 11.08 -4.60 -21.17
CA THR A 496 10.63 -3.32 -21.73
C THR A 496 10.17 -2.42 -20.58
N LEU A 497 10.96 -1.39 -20.30
CA LEU A 497 10.79 -0.48 -19.18
C LEU A 497 10.36 0.90 -19.69
N ARG A 498 9.30 1.46 -19.10
CA ARG A 498 8.75 2.76 -19.47
C ARG A 498 8.71 3.72 -18.26
N GLY A 499 9.34 4.87 -18.45
CA GLY A 499 9.27 6.06 -17.62
C GLY A 499 7.90 6.71 -17.70
N SER A 500 7.86 8.00 -17.43
CA SER A 500 6.67 8.81 -17.24
C SER A 500 6.89 10.21 -17.81
N ALA A 501 5.94 11.13 -17.60
CA ALA A 501 6.14 12.53 -17.97
C ALA A 501 6.93 13.34 -16.91
N ARG A 502 7.72 12.66 -16.06
CA ARG A 502 8.50 13.26 -14.96
C ARG A 502 9.94 12.75 -15.05
N ILE A 503 10.81 13.31 -14.20
CA ILE A 503 12.19 12.84 -14.02
C ILE A 503 12.18 11.39 -13.49
N ASP A 504 12.71 10.48 -14.28
CA ASP A 504 12.81 9.05 -13.99
C ASP A 504 14.27 8.55 -13.95
N ALA A 505 14.46 7.43 -13.24
CA ALA A 505 15.74 6.71 -13.21
C ALA A 505 15.47 5.23 -13.46
N ILE A 506 15.90 4.73 -14.62
CA ILE A 506 15.61 3.38 -15.12
C ILE A 506 16.93 2.64 -15.35
N ALA A 507 17.02 1.39 -14.92
CA ALA A 507 18.16 0.51 -15.15
C ALA A 507 17.66 -0.85 -15.66
N GLY A 508 18.18 -1.33 -16.80
CA GLY A 508 17.80 -2.58 -17.49
C GLY A 508 18.41 -3.85 -16.90
N LYS A 509 19.60 -3.74 -16.28
CA LYS A 509 20.37 -4.87 -15.70
C LYS A 509 20.94 -5.81 -16.77
N GLU A 510 20.59 -7.09 -16.77
CA GLU A 510 21.07 -8.05 -17.77
C GLU A 510 19.94 -8.35 -18.76
N GLY A 511 20.26 -8.53 -20.03
CA GLY A 511 19.26 -8.77 -21.05
C GLY A 511 19.43 -7.83 -22.23
N ASN A 512 18.61 -8.00 -23.26
CA ASN A 512 18.54 -7.03 -24.33
C ASN A 512 17.29 -6.19 -24.07
N ASP A 513 17.45 -5.04 -23.44
CA ASP A 513 16.36 -4.28 -22.87
C ASP A 513 15.92 -3.12 -23.76
N ILE A 514 14.67 -2.69 -23.58
CA ILE A 514 14.12 -1.50 -24.20
C ILE A 514 13.67 -0.53 -23.12
N LEU A 515 14.34 0.62 -23.03
CA LEU A 515 14.11 1.64 -22.00
C LEU A 515 13.57 2.93 -22.65
N TYR A 516 12.45 3.42 -22.16
CA TYR A 516 11.87 4.71 -22.57
C TYR A 516 11.80 5.67 -21.37
N GLY A 517 12.39 6.86 -21.44
CA GLY A 517 12.23 7.93 -20.44
C GLY A 517 10.88 8.64 -20.55
N LEU A 518 10.46 8.92 -21.79
CA LEU A 518 9.24 9.65 -22.20
C LEU A 518 9.38 11.16 -22.10
N ALA A 519 9.04 11.80 -21.00
CA ALA A 519 9.22 13.24 -20.87
C ALA A 519 9.74 13.55 -19.48
N GLY A 520 10.68 14.46 -19.33
CA GLY A 520 11.30 14.67 -18.04
C GLY A 520 12.74 15.11 -18.17
N ARG A 521 13.56 14.68 -17.23
CA ARG A 521 15.01 14.75 -17.38
C ARG A 521 15.48 13.46 -16.77
N ASP A 522 15.65 12.47 -17.61
CA ASP A 522 15.68 11.09 -17.21
C ASP A 522 17.11 10.58 -17.17
N ARG A 523 17.29 9.49 -16.43
CA ARG A 523 18.53 8.74 -16.40
C ARG A 523 18.24 7.29 -16.77
N LEU A 524 18.73 6.86 -17.92
CA LEU A 524 18.55 5.51 -18.43
C LEU A 524 19.90 4.78 -18.44
N LEU A 525 19.93 3.57 -17.91
CA LEU A 525 21.10 2.68 -17.87
C LEU A 525 20.70 1.34 -18.50
N GLY A 526 21.28 0.98 -19.64
CA GLY A 526 21.02 -0.31 -20.30
C GLY A 526 21.47 -1.46 -19.42
N GLY A 527 22.78 -1.61 -19.29
CA GLY A 527 23.40 -2.62 -18.44
C GLY A 527 24.21 -3.60 -19.26
N THR A 528 23.94 -4.90 -19.15
CA THR A 528 24.62 -5.89 -19.98
C THR A 528 23.68 -6.47 -21.01
N GLY A 529 24.07 -6.39 -22.28
CA GLY A 529 23.35 -6.96 -23.40
C GLY A 529 23.10 -5.87 -24.44
N ALA A 530 22.47 -6.21 -25.56
CA ALA A 530 22.26 -5.25 -26.63
C ALA A 530 20.98 -4.45 -26.38
N ASP A 531 21.12 -3.25 -25.82
CA ASP A 531 20.01 -2.46 -25.29
C ASP A 531 19.54 -1.37 -26.27
N THR A 532 18.29 -0.94 -26.12
CA THR A 532 17.71 0.20 -26.83
C THR A 532 17.16 1.21 -25.83
N LEU A 533 17.76 2.40 -25.78
CA LEU A 533 17.42 3.48 -24.85
C LEU A 533 16.86 4.68 -25.62
N SER A 534 15.75 5.24 -25.16
CA SER A 534 15.15 6.47 -25.69
C SER A 534 14.82 7.43 -24.55
N GLY A 535 15.47 8.60 -24.52
CA GLY A 535 15.22 9.65 -23.52
C GLY A 535 13.81 10.24 -23.67
N GLY A 536 13.54 10.84 -24.82
CA GLY A 536 12.24 11.41 -25.15
C GLY A 536 12.27 12.94 -25.09
N LEU A 537 11.43 13.57 -24.28
CA LEU A 537 11.41 15.03 -24.11
C LEU A 537 12.20 15.45 -22.87
N GLY A 538 12.92 16.55 -22.98
CA GLY A 538 13.77 17.14 -21.95
C GLY A 538 15.21 16.61 -21.99
N GLY A 539 16.09 17.18 -21.16
CA GLY A 539 17.54 16.98 -21.31
C GLY A 539 18.08 15.78 -20.52
N ASP A 540 18.12 14.62 -21.16
CA ASP A 540 18.29 13.28 -20.57
C ASP A 540 19.75 12.81 -20.47
N ARG A 541 19.97 11.73 -19.71
CA ARG A 541 21.26 11.03 -19.64
C ARG A 541 21.10 9.55 -19.90
N LEU A 542 21.71 9.06 -20.97
CA LEU A 542 21.62 7.67 -21.43
C LEU A 542 22.99 7.00 -21.38
N TYR A 543 23.06 5.80 -20.81
CA TYR A 543 24.27 4.98 -20.69
C TYR A 543 23.99 3.58 -21.27
N GLY A 544 24.65 3.22 -22.38
CA GLY A 544 24.53 1.89 -23.00
C GLY A 544 25.14 0.81 -22.10
N SER A 545 26.36 1.06 -21.64
CA SER A 545 27.15 0.20 -20.75
C SER A 545 27.90 -0.90 -21.48
N PHE A 546 27.36 -2.11 -21.60
CA PHE A 546 28.08 -3.23 -22.20
C PHE A 546 27.32 -3.82 -23.37
N SER A 547 28.05 -4.10 -24.45
CA SER A 547 27.60 -4.67 -25.73
C SER A 547 27.17 -3.59 -26.71
N THR A 548 26.54 -3.98 -27.82
CA THR A 548 26.19 -3.04 -28.89
C THR A 548 24.81 -2.46 -28.67
N ASP A 549 24.76 -1.18 -28.34
CA ASP A 549 23.56 -0.48 -27.91
C ASP A 549 23.05 0.53 -28.93
N ILE A 550 21.77 0.89 -28.79
CA ILE A 550 21.11 1.95 -29.56
C ILE A 550 20.58 2.99 -28.58
N LEU A 551 21.13 4.21 -28.63
CA LEU A 551 20.74 5.32 -27.76
C LEU A 551 20.15 6.46 -28.60
N SER A 552 19.00 6.97 -28.17
CA SER A 552 18.35 8.16 -28.75
C SER A 552 18.01 9.16 -27.65
N GLY A 553 18.54 10.38 -27.72
CA GLY A 553 18.25 11.46 -26.78
C GLY A 553 16.81 11.93 -26.92
N GLY A 554 16.47 12.51 -28.07
CA GLY A 554 15.12 12.98 -28.37
C GLY A 554 15.08 14.50 -28.50
N ASP A 555 14.14 15.17 -27.83
CA ASP A 555 14.08 16.63 -27.76
C ASP A 555 14.69 17.10 -26.44
N GLY A 556 15.73 17.91 -26.45
CA GLY A 556 16.38 18.38 -25.23
C GLY A 556 17.89 18.51 -25.42
N ASN A 557 18.58 18.95 -24.37
CA ASN A 557 20.04 18.90 -24.39
C ASN A 557 20.47 17.63 -23.66
N ASP A 558 20.79 16.60 -24.42
CA ASP A 558 20.99 15.25 -23.93
C ASP A 558 22.47 14.90 -23.74
N SER A 559 22.74 13.87 -22.96
CA SER A 559 24.08 13.28 -22.83
C SER A 559 24.01 11.77 -23.03
N LEU A 560 24.62 11.29 -24.10
CA LEU A 560 24.61 9.89 -24.51
C LEU A 560 26.01 9.30 -24.39
N TYR A 561 26.12 8.17 -23.68
CA TYR A 561 27.35 7.43 -23.44
C TYR A 561 27.17 6.00 -23.94
N GLY A 562 27.85 5.60 -25.02
CA GLY A 562 27.83 4.23 -25.55
C GLY A 562 28.53 3.25 -24.60
N GLU A 563 29.72 3.64 -24.14
CA GLU A 563 30.58 2.87 -23.23
C GLU A 563 31.29 1.70 -23.93
N GLN A 564 30.94 0.45 -23.70
CA GLN A 564 31.63 -0.69 -24.31
C GLN A 564 30.78 -1.34 -25.39
N GLY A 565 31.12 -1.15 -26.67
CA GLY A 565 30.22 -1.60 -27.72
C GLY A 565 30.63 -1.20 -29.11
N ASN A 566 29.78 -1.47 -30.10
CA ASN A 566 29.85 -0.73 -31.37
C ASN A 566 28.52 -0.02 -31.51
N ASP A 567 28.38 1.10 -30.81
CA ASP A 567 27.10 1.67 -30.44
C ASP A 567 26.56 2.61 -31.51
N LYS A 568 25.26 2.87 -31.45
CA LYS A 568 24.58 3.87 -32.27
C LYS A 568 23.99 4.92 -31.36
N LEU A 569 24.55 6.13 -31.40
CA LEU A 569 24.08 7.26 -30.61
C LEU A 569 23.44 8.30 -31.54
N ARG A 570 22.24 8.74 -31.19
CA ARG A 570 21.53 9.83 -31.86
C ARG A 570 21.10 10.88 -30.83
N GLY A 571 21.64 12.09 -30.91
CA GLY A 571 21.27 13.20 -30.03
C GLY A 571 19.80 13.58 -30.21
N GLY A 572 19.47 14.18 -31.35
CA GLY A 572 18.09 14.53 -31.70
C GLY A 572 17.94 16.02 -31.93
N ASN A 573 17.04 16.69 -31.21
CA ASN A 573 16.88 18.13 -31.24
C ASN A 573 17.46 18.74 -29.96
N GLY A 574 18.37 19.70 -30.07
CA GLY A 574 18.94 20.42 -28.93
C GLY A 574 20.47 20.39 -28.97
N HIS A 575 21.11 20.75 -27.87
CA HIS A 575 22.58 20.77 -27.78
C HIS A 575 23.06 19.51 -27.06
N ASP A 576 23.47 18.52 -27.84
CA ASP A 576 23.72 17.18 -27.31
C ASP A 576 25.21 16.89 -27.09
N LEU A 577 25.49 16.02 -26.12
CA LEU A 577 26.81 15.46 -25.88
C LEU A 577 26.80 13.97 -26.25
N LEU A 578 27.62 13.58 -27.21
CA LEU A 578 27.77 12.19 -27.65
C LEU A 578 29.17 11.67 -27.34
N VAL A 579 29.22 10.56 -26.59
CA VAL A 579 30.45 9.89 -26.19
C VAL A 579 30.36 8.40 -26.56
N GLY A 580 30.99 8.00 -27.66
CA GLY A 580 31.04 6.59 -28.09
C GLY A 580 31.77 5.72 -27.06
N SER A 581 32.95 6.16 -26.63
CA SER A 581 33.88 5.42 -25.77
C SER A 581 34.57 4.25 -26.50
N THR A 582 34.49 3.02 -26.00
CA THR A 582 35.27 1.91 -26.56
C THR A 582 34.51 1.18 -27.65
N GLY A 583 35.05 1.26 -28.86
CA GLY A 583 34.67 0.43 -30.00
C GLY A 583 34.52 1.27 -31.25
N ALA A 584 33.79 0.76 -32.25
CA ALA A 584 33.58 1.47 -33.51
C ALA A 584 32.15 2.02 -33.55
N ASP A 585 31.97 3.19 -32.96
CA ASP A 585 30.64 3.75 -32.75
C ASP A 585 30.15 4.56 -33.94
N THR A 586 28.84 4.73 -34.05
CA THR A 586 28.18 5.60 -35.02
C THR A 586 27.42 6.69 -34.30
N LEU A 587 27.82 7.94 -34.54
CA LEU A 587 27.31 9.12 -33.83
C LEU A 587 26.58 10.04 -34.81
N VAL A 588 25.39 10.49 -34.41
CA VAL A 588 24.54 11.44 -35.13
C VAL A 588 24.09 12.52 -34.14
N GLY A 589 24.53 13.76 -34.33
CA GLY A 589 24.17 14.87 -33.43
C GLY A 589 22.71 15.25 -33.58
N GLY A 590 22.29 15.50 -34.82
CA GLY A 590 20.95 15.97 -35.14
C GLY A 590 20.91 17.48 -35.33
N ALA A 591 19.90 18.13 -34.74
CA ALA A 591 19.68 19.56 -34.87
C ALA A 591 20.14 20.28 -33.61
N GLY A 592 21.01 21.28 -33.78
CA GLY A 592 21.52 22.08 -32.68
C GLY A 592 23.02 22.20 -32.80
N ALA A 593 23.70 22.45 -31.69
CA ALA A 593 25.16 22.55 -31.67
C ALA A 593 25.69 21.49 -30.71
N ASP A 594 26.24 20.44 -31.31
CA ASP A 594 26.51 19.19 -30.60
C ASP A 594 28.01 19.03 -30.32
N ILE A 595 28.32 18.22 -29.30
CA ILE A 595 29.68 17.89 -28.92
C ILE A 595 29.90 16.39 -29.10
N PHE A 596 30.78 16.04 -30.04
CA PHE A 596 31.27 14.68 -30.22
C PHE A 596 32.62 14.54 -29.50
N LYS A 597 32.66 13.76 -28.41
CA LYS A 597 33.89 13.60 -27.63
C LYS A 597 34.84 12.63 -28.32
N LEU A 598 36.06 13.10 -28.61
CA LEU A 598 37.12 12.28 -29.19
C LEU A 598 37.95 11.61 -28.10
N GLU A 599 38.10 10.29 -28.18
CA GLU A 599 38.86 9.50 -27.22
C GLU A 599 39.87 8.56 -27.88
N ARG A 600 40.88 8.13 -27.10
CA ARG A 600 42.01 7.34 -27.60
C ARG A 600 41.72 5.84 -27.51
N PHE A 601 41.04 5.27 -28.49
CA PHE A 601 40.76 3.83 -28.54
C PHE A 601 41.27 3.16 -29.82
N LEU A 602 41.17 1.82 -29.90
CA LEU A 602 41.72 1.02 -31.00
C LEU A 602 40.87 1.11 -32.29
N SER A 603 39.61 1.52 -32.14
CA SER A 603 38.64 1.64 -33.22
C SER A 603 38.18 3.11 -33.32
N PRO A 604 38.08 3.68 -34.53
CA PRO A 604 37.62 5.05 -34.70
C PRO A 604 36.09 5.13 -34.83
N ASP A 605 35.50 6.12 -34.18
CA ASP A 605 34.08 6.44 -34.30
C ASP A 605 33.74 7.02 -35.67
N ARG A 606 32.48 6.93 -36.08
CA ARG A 606 31.97 7.51 -37.31
C ARG A 606 30.92 8.56 -36.97
N ILE A 607 31.23 9.83 -37.25
CA ILE A 607 30.32 10.94 -37.07
C ILE A 607 29.67 11.23 -38.43
N LEU A 608 28.34 11.13 -38.50
CA LEU A 608 27.63 11.09 -39.79
C LEU A 608 27.14 12.45 -40.30
N ASP A 609 26.93 13.42 -39.40
CA ASP A 609 26.23 14.68 -39.69
C ASP A 609 26.93 15.93 -39.13
N PHE A 610 28.24 15.85 -38.86
CA PHE A 610 29.02 16.97 -38.32
C PHE A 610 28.81 18.26 -39.12
N ALA A 611 28.23 19.28 -38.48
CA ALA A 611 27.96 20.59 -39.05
C ALA A 611 29.08 21.59 -38.70
N ASP A 612 29.94 21.88 -39.68
CA ASP A 612 31.03 22.86 -39.57
C ASP A 612 30.54 24.23 -39.04
N GLY A 613 31.25 24.77 -38.05
CA GLY A 613 30.94 26.05 -37.40
C GLY A 613 29.78 25.99 -36.39
N ILE A 614 29.06 24.87 -36.31
CA ILE A 614 27.98 24.64 -35.35
C ILE A 614 28.43 23.61 -34.31
N ASP A 615 28.78 22.41 -34.76
CA ASP A 615 29.21 21.31 -33.90
C ASP A 615 30.66 21.46 -33.45
N ARG A 616 31.02 20.72 -32.41
CA ARG A 616 32.37 20.70 -31.83
C ARG A 616 32.86 19.28 -31.58
N LEU A 617 34.14 19.09 -31.83
CA LEU A 617 34.93 17.94 -31.42
C LEU A 617 35.50 18.21 -30.03
N GLY A 618 34.93 17.54 -29.03
CA GLY A 618 35.37 17.63 -27.65
C GLY A 618 36.70 16.91 -27.46
N ILE A 619 37.72 17.62 -26.98
CA ILE A 619 39.05 17.06 -26.71
C ILE A 619 39.44 17.25 -25.25
N SER A 620 40.15 16.26 -24.70
CA SER A 620 40.69 16.35 -23.33
C SER A 620 41.58 17.59 -23.17
N PRO A 621 41.60 18.28 -22.00
CA PRO A 621 42.37 19.51 -21.82
C PRO A 621 43.89 19.29 -21.91
N THR A 622 44.34 18.03 -21.80
CA THR A 622 45.75 17.65 -21.97
C THR A 622 46.15 17.45 -23.43
N LEU A 623 45.20 17.51 -24.37
CA LEU A 623 45.42 17.39 -25.80
C LEU A 623 45.36 18.75 -26.47
N GLN A 624 46.40 19.08 -27.26
CA GLN A 624 46.41 20.26 -28.13
C GLN A 624 46.05 19.85 -29.56
N THR A 625 45.26 20.68 -30.25
CA THR A 625 44.85 20.47 -31.65
C THR A 625 46.03 20.34 -32.61
N ALA A 626 47.18 20.93 -32.28
CA ALA A 626 48.43 20.82 -33.05
C ALA A 626 48.97 19.39 -33.19
N ASN A 627 48.53 18.45 -32.36
CA ASN A 627 48.96 17.05 -32.41
C ASN A 627 48.07 16.17 -33.30
N PHE A 628 47.02 16.76 -33.89
CA PHE A 628 46.11 16.03 -34.76
C PHE A 628 46.60 16.05 -36.21
N SER A 629 46.38 14.95 -36.92
CA SER A 629 46.58 14.85 -38.36
C SER A 629 45.28 14.42 -39.04
N PHE A 630 44.97 15.07 -40.14
CA PHE A 630 43.75 14.85 -40.93
C PHE A 630 44.13 14.15 -42.24
N THR A 631 43.36 13.14 -42.64
CA THR A 631 43.58 12.44 -43.91
C THR A 631 42.25 12.27 -44.63
N ASP A 632 42.12 12.94 -45.76
CA ASP A 632 40.95 12.81 -46.63
C ASP A 632 40.87 11.41 -47.23
N GLN A 633 39.65 10.90 -47.27
CA GLN A 633 39.24 9.66 -47.93
C GLN A 633 38.05 9.97 -48.82
N SER A 634 37.63 9.02 -49.65
CA SER A 634 36.63 9.24 -50.72
C SER A 634 35.28 9.80 -50.26
N ASN A 635 34.94 9.72 -48.97
CA ASN A 635 33.67 10.22 -48.43
C ASN A 635 33.81 10.90 -47.05
N GLY A 636 34.98 11.48 -46.74
CA GLY A 636 35.17 12.16 -45.46
C GLY A 636 36.62 12.22 -44.98
N THR A 637 36.80 12.65 -43.75
CA THR A 637 38.12 12.88 -43.15
C THR A 637 38.35 11.96 -41.96
N MET A 638 39.48 11.25 -41.95
CA MET A 638 39.93 10.50 -40.78
C MET A 638 40.83 11.39 -39.90
N ILE A 639 40.43 11.57 -38.65
CA ILE A 639 41.14 12.29 -37.61
C ILE A 639 42.06 11.32 -36.86
N ARG A 640 43.32 11.72 -36.68
CA ARG A 640 44.31 10.95 -35.91
C ARG A 640 45.05 11.81 -34.90
N LEU A 641 45.53 11.18 -33.83
CA LEU A 641 46.44 11.77 -32.85
C LEU A 641 47.67 10.86 -32.69
N GLY A 642 48.86 11.35 -33.04
CA GLY A 642 50.10 10.55 -32.96
C GLY A 642 50.03 9.23 -33.76
N GLY A 643 49.31 9.22 -34.89
CA GLY A 643 49.11 8.05 -35.75
C GLY A 643 47.93 7.15 -35.37
N GLN A 644 47.38 7.29 -34.17
CA GLN A 644 46.17 6.56 -33.72
C GLN A 644 44.92 7.18 -34.35
N LYS A 645 44.03 6.36 -34.92
CA LYS A 645 42.74 6.82 -35.47
C LYS A 645 41.79 7.12 -34.31
N LEU A 646 41.09 8.25 -34.39
CA LEU A 646 40.14 8.68 -33.36
C LEU A 646 38.71 8.67 -33.89
N ALA A 647 38.46 9.36 -35.00
CA ALA A 647 37.13 9.44 -35.60
C ALA A 647 37.22 9.68 -37.11
N PHE A 648 36.16 9.29 -37.82
CA PHE A 648 35.92 9.58 -39.21
C PHE A 648 34.72 10.51 -39.34
N LEU A 649 34.94 11.72 -39.85
CA LEU A 649 33.87 12.65 -40.18
C LEU A 649 33.38 12.35 -41.59
N VAL A 650 32.15 11.84 -41.71
CA VAL A 650 31.54 11.55 -43.01
C VAL A 650 31.15 12.87 -43.69
N GLY A 651 31.45 13.00 -44.99
CA GLY A 651 31.05 14.16 -45.80
C GLY A 651 31.89 15.44 -45.57
N ILE A 652 32.76 15.47 -44.58
CA ILE A 652 33.64 16.62 -44.27
C ILE A 652 35.04 16.37 -44.82
N GLN A 653 35.58 17.32 -45.56
CA GLN A 653 36.99 17.31 -46.03
C GLN A 653 37.89 18.06 -45.05
N SER A 654 39.16 17.69 -44.99
CA SER A 654 40.14 18.23 -44.04
C SER A 654 40.32 19.75 -44.17
N SER A 655 40.09 20.32 -45.35
CA SER A 655 40.11 21.76 -45.59
C SER A 655 38.99 22.53 -44.89
N GLN A 656 37.93 21.85 -44.44
CA GLN A 656 36.81 22.43 -43.71
C GLN A 656 37.02 22.39 -42.19
N ILE A 657 38.01 21.63 -41.72
CA ILE A 657 38.27 21.50 -40.28
C ILE A 657 39.24 22.60 -39.84
N SER A 658 38.83 23.36 -38.84
CA SER A 658 39.57 24.48 -38.28
C SER A 658 39.78 24.30 -36.77
N GLY A 659 40.58 25.18 -36.16
CA GLY A 659 40.72 25.21 -34.70
C GLY A 659 39.42 25.56 -33.97
N ALA A 660 38.45 26.19 -34.64
CA ALA A 660 37.14 26.49 -34.06
C ALA A 660 36.30 25.22 -33.89
N ASP A 661 36.50 24.18 -34.68
CA ASP A 661 35.74 22.94 -34.56
C ASP A 661 36.11 22.12 -33.33
N PHE A 662 37.09 22.56 -32.54
CA PHE A 662 37.51 21.91 -31.32
C PHE A 662 37.08 22.70 -30.08
N THR A 663 36.67 21.98 -29.04
CA THR A 663 36.40 22.56 -27.73
C THR A 663 37.08 21.74 -26.64
N ALA A 664 37.54 22.41 -25.58
CA ALA A 664 38.05 21.72 -24.41
C ALA A 664 36.88 21.06 -23.67
N TYR A 665 36.99 19.75 -23.46
CA TYR A 665 36.03 18.98 -22.68
C TYR A 665 36.67 18.57 -21.36
N SER A 666 36.12 19.03 -20.24
CA SER A 666 36.42 18.51 -18.91
C SER A 666 35.13 17.95 -18.32
N PRO A 667 35.09 16.71 -17.85
CA PRO A 667 33.89 16.22 -17.17
C PRO A 667 33.63 17.11 -15.95
N SER A 668 32.44 17.68 -15.88
CA SER A 668 31.93 18.20 -14.61
C SER A 668 31.69 17.00 -13.70
N THR A 669 32.40 16.97 -12.57
CA THR A 669 32.30 15.96 -11.51
C THR A 669 30.88 15.74 -11.01
#